data_AF-A0A831SHF4-F1
#
_entry.id   AF-A0A831SHF4-F1
#
_cell.length_a   1.000
_cell.length_b   1.000
_cell.length_c   1.000
_cell.angle_alpha   90.00
_cell.angle_beta   90.00
_cell.angle_gamma   90.00
#
_symmetry.space_group_name_H-M   'P 1'
#
loop_
_entity.id
_entity.type
_entity.pdbx_description
1 polymer ?
#
loop_
_entity_poly.entity_id
_entity_poly.type
_entity_poly.pdbx_seq_one_letter_code
_entity_poly.pdbx_strand_id
1 'polypeptide(L)'
;MKRARYASIFIVEAILLASSLSTATLYNPIRDIDKVTQYFETSLSNSEDMIKEIELSKILGTPLFKGFSTIEKKSNIISEDIDNIFNSYIFDGGALDRILGLVTKELKSAKNSLYDTDSLDYAPTGLIIKFKQGGTNEKFVFHGIKEKISKLLPSTTDFSIEPVFKDNSLPLTNTFKIIFPESIEDPEKIITAFKNNPAIEYIEPDYVYMLTSTYPNDPYFSYQWALNQSNDHDIDAPEAWDYERGNGSITVAVIDTGVDYYHPDLSSNIWINTNETPGNGVDDDGNGYVDDVRGWNFVTNDNLPFDDSGHGTHCAGIIGAVGNNGIGVSGVCWNCSIMPVKCFIGVGTTGIGFASTIARGIVYAADNGADVISMSFGAYADYQLIKDAIEHAYNKGVVLVAAAGNDDTLLRMYPAAYPEVIAVAATNQTDGRAYFSNWGSWIDVAAPGDGIYSTASYTNYGYKDGTSMACAYASGLAALIKSQNDSLSNEAIRTLLRSGAESVSSNSYKYIGVGRINANDSLHMIADVVARLDDGLDDSIVSGNVTIFGTASGNNFSSYTVYYGSGIYPSSWNIISSSSSPVENGVLAIWNTLSLPDGTYTIKLSVAGDNSYSYTAFAVLTLNNYASKLHVGGSGAGNFSSIQEAIYNAGYGDTIYVHPGMYSESIVVDRSVTIVGEDRDSTIVTQSFSTSFPPLPTFYVSH
;
A
#
# COMPACT_ATOMS: atom_id res chain seq x y z
N MET A 1 13.81 0.11 39.46
CA MET A 1 12.96 -1.11 39.29
C MET A 1 11.56 -1.09 39.92
N LYS A 2 11.33 -0.70 41.19
CA LYS A 2 9.95 -0.61 41.73
C LYS A 2 9.09 0.45 40.99
N ARG A 3 9.67 1.59 40.57
CA ARG A 3 8.97 2.66 39.84
C ARG A 3 8.61 2.34 38.37
N ALA A 4 9.42 1.54 37.67
CA ALA A 4 9.04 1.03 36.34
C ALA A 4 7.92 -0.02 36.43
N ARG A 5 7.90 -0.85 37.49
CA ARG A 5 6.76 -1.72 37.78
C ARG A 5 5.47 -0.95 38.02
N TYR A 6 5.52 0.22 38.67
CA TYR A 6 4.31 1.04 38.91
C TYR A 6 3.78 1.69 37.62
N ALA A 7 4.63 2.09 36.67
CA ALA A 7 4.17 2.60 35.38
C ALA A 7 3.53 1.51 34.50
N SER A 8 4.09 0.30 34.49
CA SER A 8 3.51 -0.84 33.78
C SER A 8 2.22 -1.34 34.45
N ILE A 9 2.13 -1.29 35.79
CA ILE A 9 0.90 -1.58 36.54
C ILE A 9 -0.17 -0.52 36.22
N PHE A 10 0.19 0.76 36.11
CA PHE A 10 -0.75 1.83 35.76
C PHE A 10 -1.33 1.69 34.34
N ILE A 11 -0.51 1.25 33.37
CA ILE A 11 -0.95 0.98 31.99
C ILE A 11 -1.88 -0.25 31.95
N VAL A 12 -1.54 -1.31 32.68
CA VAL A 12 -2.38 -2.52 32.76
C VAL A 12 -3.67 -2.26 33.55
N GLU A 13 -3.63 -1.47 34.62
CA GLU A 13 -4.79 -1.05 35.39
C GLU A 13 -5.68 -0.09 34.60
N ALA A 14 -5.14 0.82 33.78
CA ALA A 14 -5.92 1.67 32.88
C ALA A 14 -6.61 0.86 31.76
N ILE A 15 -5.94 -0.16 31.21
CA ILE A 15 -6.51 -1.11 30.24
C ILE A 15 -7.60 -1.99 30.90
N LEU A 16 -7.38 -2.43 32.14
CA LEU A 16 -8.38 -3.16 32.94
C LEU A 16 -9.56 -2.27 33.37
N LEU A 17 -9.34 -0.98 33.61
CA LEU A 17 -10.38 0.02 33.88
C LEU A 17 -11.27 0.22 32.64
N ALA A 18 -10.66 0.42 31.48
CA ALA A 18 -11.36 0.63 30.21
C ALA A 18 -12.19 -0.61 29.79
N SER A 19 -11.65 -1.81 30.01
CA SER A 19 -12.37 -3.06 29.74
C SER A 19 -13.48 -3.35 30.76
N SER A 20 -13.29 -3.04 32.05
CA SER A 20 -14.35 -3.23 33.07
C SER A 20 -15.51 -2.23 32.95
N LEU A 21 -15.25 -1.00 32.49
CA LEU A 21 -16.29 -0.01 32.17
C LEU A 21 -17.16 -0.41 30.96
N SER A 22 -16.58 -1.13 29.98
CA SER A 22 -17.34 -1.68 28.83
C SER A 22 -18.31 -2.80 29.25
N THR A 23 -17.96 -3.56 30.29
CA THR A 23 -18.81 -4.66 30.81
C THR A 23 -19.85 -4.20 31.82
N ALA A 24 -19.60 -3.11 32.56
CA ALA A 24 -20.50 -2.65 33.63
C ALA A 24 -21.72 -1.84 33.12
N THR A 25 -21.64 -1.25 31.93
CA THR A 25 -22.74 -0.46 31.33
C THR A 25 -23.87 -1.30 30.74
N LEU A 26 -23.72 -2.64 30.72
CA LEU A 26 -24.79 -3.58 30.36
C LEU A 26 -25.70 -3.99 31.54
N TYR A 27 -25.41 -3.60 32.79
CA TYR A 27 -26.24 -3.97 33.95
C TYR A 27 -26.38 -2.84 34.99
N ASN A 28 -27.44 -2.03 34.82
CA ASN A 28 -28.17 -1.23 35.82
C ASN A 28 -27.43 -0.01 36.48
N PRO A 29 -27.82 1.26 36.20
CA PRO A 29 -26.94 2.41 36.44
C PRO A 29 -27.04 3.11 37.82
N ILE A 30 -27.85 2.65 38.78
CA ILE A 30 -28.23 3.52 39.93
C ILE A 30 -27.58 3.14 41.27
N ARG A 31 -26.86 2.01 41.39
CA ARG A 31 -26.45 1.51 42.73
C ARG A 31 -24.96 1.62 43.10
N ASP A 32 -24.08 2.15 42.25
CA ASP A 32 -22.64 2.20 42.54
C ASP A 32 -21.97 3.59 42.45
N ILE A 33 -22.76 4.68 42.32
CA ILE A 33 -22.20 6.05 42.35
C ILE A 33 -21.44 6.35 43.65
N ASP A 34 -21.94 5.89 44.80
CA ASP A 34 -21.27 6.12 46.09
C ASP A 34 -19.95 5.34 46.22
N LYS A 35 -19.83 4.17 45.57
CA LYS A 35 -18.58 3.39 45.58
C LYS A 35 -17.56 3.94 44.60
N VAL A 36 -18.00 4.41 43.44
CA VAL A 36 -17.12 5.09 42.47
C VAL A 36 -16.59 6.40 43.06
N THR A 37 -17.43 7.16 43.77
CA THR A 37 -17.04 8.40 44.44
C THR A 37 -16.04 8.13 45.58
N GLN A 38 -16.30 7.14 46.43
CA GLN A 38 -15.38 6.75 47.52
C GLN A 38 -14.03 6.22 46.99
N TYR A 39 -14.02 5.56 45.84
CA TYR A 39 -12.80 5.06 45.18
C TYR A 39 -12.00 6.18 44.50
N PHE A 40 -12.69 7.19 43.95
CA PHE A 40 -12.07 8.41 43.42
C PHE A 40 -11.46 9.29 44.52
N GLU A 41 -12.15 9.48 45.65
CA GLU A 41 -11.63 10.25 46.80
C GLU A 41 -10.37 9.59 47.42
N THR A 42 -10.32 8.26 47.44
CA THR A 42 -9.14 7.50 47.91
C THR A 42 -7.96 7.64 46.92
N SER A 43 -8.24 7.74 45.62
CA SER A 43 -7.22 7.91 44.58
C SER A 43 -6.68 9.35 44.53
N LEU A 44 -7.53 10.36 44.79
CA LEU A 44 -7.09 11.75 44.96
C LEU A 44 -6.23 11.95 46.22
N SER A 45 -6.57 11.30 47.33
CA SER A 45 -5.74 11.30 48.55
C SER A 45 -4.32 10.77 48.30
N ASN A 46 -4.16 9.76 47.45
CA ASN A 46 -2.84 9.22 47.09
C ASN A 46 -2.05 10.16 46.15
N SER A 47 -2.74 11.04 45.41
CA SER A 47 -2.10 12.05 44.56
C SER A 47 -1.56 13.24 45.36
N GLU A 48 -2.20 13.63 46.46
CA GLU A 48 -1.71 14.70 47.35
C GLU A 48 -0.43 14.29 48.12
N ASP A 49 -0.30 13.03 48.51
CA ASP A 49 0.93 12.51 49.13
C ASP A 49 2.09 12.42 48.10
N MET A 50 1.77 12.20 46.82
CA MET A 50 2.75 12.20 45.73
C MET A 50 3.23 13.62 45.37
N ILE A 51 2.35 14.63 45.44
CA ILE A 51 2.71 16.05 45.28
C ILE A 51 3.65 16.50 46.42
N LYS A 52 3.46 16.00 47.64
CA LYS A 52 4.40 16.24 48.76
C LYS A 52 5.76 15.57 48.56
N GLU A 53 5.83 14.39 47.92
CA GLU A 53 7.11 13.77 47.52
C GLU A 53 7.81 14.56 46.38
N ILE A 54 7.04 15.17 45.48
CA ILE A 54 7.56 16.04 44.42
C ILE A 54 8.12 17.36 45.00
N GLU A 55 7.47 17.95 46.02
CA GLU A 55 8.04 19.10 46.74
C GLU A 55 9.32 18.75 47.51
N LEU A 56 9.43 17.52 48.04
CA LEU A 56 10.67 17.03 48.66
C LEU A 56 11.85 16.95 47.67
N SER A 57 11.57 16.69 46.38
CA SER A 57 12.59 16.66 45.32
C SER A 57 13.11 18.04 44.94
N LYS A 58 12.30 19.10 45.08
CA LYS A 58 12.74 20.51 44.91
C LYS A 58 13.74 20.95 45.99
N ILE A 59 13.69 20.34 47.19
CA ILE A 59 14.62 20.60 48.30
C ILE A 59 16.00 19.94 48.05
N LEU A 60 16.09 18.93 47.18
CA LEU A 60 17.30 18.14 46.92
C LEU A 60 18.13 18.58 45.70
N GLY A 61 17.77 19.68 45.04
CA GLY A 61 18.66 20.43 44.13
C GLY A 61 19.30 19.64 42.97
N THR A 62 18.52 18.92 42.18
CA THR A 62 18.99 18.29 40.92
C THR A 62 18.28 18.90 39.69
N PRO A 63 18.98 19.21 38.58
CA PRO A 63 18.37 19.76 37.38
C PRO A 63 17.75 18.66 36.52
N LEU A 64 16.43 18.72 36.29
CA LEU A 64 15.66 17.79 35.47
C LEU A 64 15.54 18.24 34.01
N PHE A 65 15.54 17.25 33.11
CA PHE A 65 15.43 17.26 31.65
C PHE A 65 14.43 18.26 31.02
N LYS A 66 14.78 18.80 29.85
CA LYS A 66 13.89 19.60 28.97
C LYS A 66 12.63 18.84 28.48
N GLY A 67 12.69 17.51 28.34
CA GLY A 67 11.56 16.68 27.89
C GLY A 67 10.37 16.65 28.86
N PHE A 68 10.63 16.80 30.17
CA PHE A 68 9.55 16.83 31.16
C PHE A 68 8.66 18.08 31.03
N SER A 69 9.21 19.22 30.62
CA SER A 69 8.41 20.44 30.37
C SER A 69 7.39 20.28 29.23
N THR A 70 7.66 19.36 28.31
CA THR A 70 6.78 19.05 27.18
C THR A 70 5.66 18.12 27.61
N ILE A 71 5.97 17.13 28.44
CA ILE A 71 4.98 16.23 29.07
C ILE A 71 4.08 17.01 30.04
N GLU A 72 4.64 17.92 30.83
CA GLU A 72 3.89 18.77 31.77
C GLU A 72 2.94 19.72 31.01
N LYS A 73 3.42 20.38 29.94
CA LYS A 73 2.57 21.19 29.04
C LYS A 73 1.48 20.37 28.35
N LYS A 74 1.81 19.18 27.83
CA LYS A 74 0.84 18.32 27.15
C LYS A 74 -0.18 17.72 28.13
N SER A 75 0.21 17.40 29.36
CA SER A 75 -0.72 16.90 30.38
C SER A 75 -1.71 17.98 30.82
N ASN A 76 -1.28 19.24 30.88
CA ASN A 76 -2.16 20.37 31.17
C ASN A 76 -3.14 20.64 30.02
N ILE A 77 -2.71 20.46 28.76
CA ILE A 77 -3.59 20.56 27.58
C ILE A 77 -4.61 19.42 27.57
N ILE A 78 -4.18 18.18 27.86
CA ILE A 78 -5.08 17.02 27.97
C ILE A 78 -6.08 17.20 29.10
N SER A 79 -5.68 17.80 30.23
CA SER A 79 -6.58 18.14 31.35
C SER A 79 -7.63 19.17 30.93
N GLU A 80 -7.24 20.26 30.26
CA GLU A 80 -8.17 21.29 29.78
C GLU A 80 -9.14 20.73 28.72
N ASP A 81 -8.67 19.88 27.82
CA ASP A 81 -9.52 19.26 26.78
C ASP A 81 -10.49 18.24 27.38
N ILE A 82 -10.05 17.44 28.37
CA ILE A 82 -10.92 16.52 29.11
C ILE A 82 -11.97 17.30 29.90
N ASP A 83 -11.60 18.40 30.56
CA ASP A 83 -12.53 19.25 31.32
C ASP A 83 -13.54 19.96 30.41
N ASN A 84 -13.12 20.39 29.21
CA ASN A 84 -14.03 20.99 28.23
C ASN A 84 -15.01 19.97 27.64
N ILE A 85 -14.56 18.72 27.42
CA ILE A 85 -15.42 17.63 26.96
C ILE A 85 -16.39 17.22 28.07
N PHE A 86 -15.93 17.13 29.33
CA PHE A 86 -16.77 16.82 30.50
C PHE A 86 -17.79 17.91 30.83
N ASN A 87 -17.60 19.16 30.41
CA ASN A 87 -18.58 20.22 30.66
C ASN A 87 -19.66 20.33 29.58
N SER A 88 -19.63 19.47 28.55
CA SER A 88 -20.51 19.57 27.36
C SER A 88 -21.57 18.45 27.20
N TYR A 89 -21.81 17.64 28.23
CA TYR A 89 -22.57 16.38 28.16
C TYR A 89 -23.81 16.34 27.24
N ILE A 90 -23.67 15.64 26.12
CA ILE A 90 -24.50 14.49 25.74
C ILE A 90 -23.52 13.37 25.33
N PHE A 91 -23.47 12.27 26.09
CA PHE A 91 -22.65 11.11 25.73
C PHE A 91 -23.36 10.28 24.65
N ASP A 92 -22.85 10.34 23.41
CA ASP A 92 -23.03 9.29 22.41
C ASP A 92 -21.71 8.51 22.25
N GLY A 93 -21.78 7.23 21.84
CA GLY A 93 -20.64 6.32 21.73
C GLY A 93 -19.46 6.85 20.91
N GLY A 94 -19.69 7.75 19.95
CA GLY A 94 -18.65 8.39 19.15
C GLY A 94 -17.80 9.41 19.91
N ALA A 95 -18.21 9.87 21.09
CA ALA A 95 -17.36 10.70 21.96
C ALA A 95 -16.22 9.87 22.58
N LEU A 96 -16.51 8.62 22.95
CA LEU A 96 -15.53 7.71 23.54
C LEU A 96 -14.50 7.26 22.51
N ASP A 97 -14.91 6.95 21.28
CA ASP A 97 -14.00 6.59 20.18
C ASP A 97 -13.08 7.75 19.76
N ARG A 98 -13.57 9.00 19.83
CA ARG A 98 -12.75 10.20 19.60
C ARG A 98 -11.70 10.39 20.69
N ILE A 99 -12.07 10.19 21.96
CA ILE A 99 -11.11 10.24 23.08
C ILE A 99 -10.09 9.10 22.96
N LEU A 100 -10.54 7.89 22.63
CA LEU A 100 -9.65 6.74 22.45
C LEU A 100 -8.70 6.95 21.26
N GLY A 101 -9.19 7.53 20.16
CA GLY A 101 -8.38 7.90 18.99
C GLY A 101 -7.35 8.99 19.30
N LEU A 102 -7.73 10.03 20.05
CA LEU A 102 -6.82 11.09 20.47
C LEU A 102 -5.76 10.59 21.45
N VAL A 103 -6.15 9.78 22.44
CA VAL A 103 -5.24 9.16 23.40
C VAL A 103 -4.29 8.18 22.71
N THR A 104 -4.78 7.38 21.75
CA THR A 104 -3.94 6.44 20.99
C THR A 104 -2.96 7.18 20.06
N LYS A 105 -3.40 8.28 19.44
CA LYS A 105 -2.56 9.14 18.60
C LYS A 105 -1.46 9.84 19.41
N GLU A 106 -1.81 10.42 20.55
CA GLU A 106 -0.82 11.04 21.45
C GLU A 106 0.08 10.00 22.11
N LEU A 107 -0.40 8.79 22.42
CA LEU A 107 0.45 7.69 22.90
C LEU A 107 1.40 7.17 21.81
N LYS A 108 0.99 7.09 20.55
CA LYS A 108 1.89 6.81 19.41
C LYS A 108 2.92 7.93 19.23
N SER A 109 2.50 9.20 19.30
CA SER A 109 3.41 10.35 19.24
C SER A 109 4.39 10.38 20.42
N ALA A 110 3.92 10.03 21.63
CA ALA A 110 4.75 9.94 22.83
C ALA A 110 5.72 8.74 22.78
N LYS A 111 5.28 7.60 22.24
CA LYS A 111 6.13 6.43 21.95
C LYS A 111 7.23 6.80 20.95
N ASN A 112 6.91 7.54 19.89
CA ASN A 112 7.91 8.02 18.93
C ASN A 112 8.85 9.06 19.58
N SER A 113 8.37 9.90 20.50
CA SER A 113 9.23 10.83 21.26
C SER A 113 10.07 10.17 22.37
N LEU A 114 9.70 8.97 22.83
CA LEU A 114 10.46 8.16 23.78
C LEU A 114 11.67 7.48 23.10
N TYR A 115 11.68 7.44 21.78
CA TYR A 115 12.76 6.94 20.93
C TYR A 115 13.18 8.02 19.93
N ASP A 116 13.48 9.22 20.42
CA ASP A 116 14.31 10.18 19.68
C ASP A 116 15.75 9.62 19.62
N THR A 117 15.93 8.56 18.82
CA THR A 117 17.19 7.85 18.60
C THR A 117 18.15 8.63 17.72
N ASP A 118 17.67 9.70 17.08
CA ASP A 118 18.47 10.58 16.23
C ASP A 118 19.59 11.33 16.99
N SER A 119 19.64 11.20 18.32
CA SER A 119 20.63 11.87 19.18
C SER A 119 21.43 10.96 20.12
N LEU A 120 21.20 9.65 20.13
CA LEU A 120 21.91 8.73 21.03
C LEU A 120 23.02 7.99 20.30
N ASP A 121 24.27 8.40 20.53
CA ASP A 121 25.45 7.69 20.02
C ASP A 121 25.60 6.28 20.64
N TYR A 122 25.03 6.02 21.83
CA TYR A 122 25.14 4.74 22.54
C TYR A 122 23.96 4.46 23.49
N ALA A 123 23.76 3.18 23.83
CA ALA A 123 22.72 2.71 24.71
C ALA A 123 22.93 3.24 26.15
N PRO A 124 21.93 3.89 26.77
CA PRO A 124 22.09 4.55 28.06
C PRO A 124 22.35 3.59 29.23
N THR A 125 22.09 2.29 29.04
CA THR A 125 22.14 1.25 30.08
C THR A 125 23.18 0.17 29.83
N GLY A 126 24.03 0.32 28.81
CA GLY A 126 24.91 -0.74 28.34
C GLY A 126 26.36 -0.29 28.13
N LEU A 127 27.31 -1.10 28.63
CA LEU A 127 28.72 -1.03 28.22
C LEU A 127 29.16 -2.40 27.68
N ILE A 128 30.06 -2.38 26.70
CA ILE A 128 30.73 -3.58 26.20
C ILE A 128 32.12 -3.66 26.81
N ILE A 129 32.50 -4.84 27.29
CA ILE A 129 33.83 -5.11 27.86
C ILE A 129 34.39 -6.39 27.25
N LYS A 130 35.63 -6.33 26.76
CA LYS A 130 36.36 -7.50 26.27
C LYS A 130 37.59 -7.77 27.12
N PHE A 131 37.81 -9.03 27.48
CA PHE A 131 38.99 -9.47 28.23
C PHE A 131 40.07 -10.05 27.32
N LYS A 132 41.33 -9.80 27.67
CA LYS A 132 42.48 -10.38 26.96
C LYS A 132 42.51 -11.90 27.13
N GLN A 133 42.85 -12.63 26.06
CA GLN A 133 42.99 -14.09 26.12
C GLN A 133 44.04 -14.53 27.15
N GLY A 134 43.72 -15.57 27.94
CA GLY A 134 44.65 -16.18 28.90
C GLY A 134 44.82 -15.46 30.24
N GLY A 135 44.00 -14.45 30.56
CA GLY A 135 44.02 -13.74 31.85
C GLY A 135 43.10 -14.35 32.90
N THR A 136 43.59 -14.42 34.15
CA THR A 136 42.91 -14.63 35.46
C THR A 136 41.43 -15.06 35.48
N ASN A 137 41.13 -16.06 36.32
CA ASN A 137 39.78 -16.60 36.64
C ASN A 137 38.65 -15.55 36.51
N GLU A 138 37.83 -15.68 35.46
CA GLU A 138 36.79 -14.72 35.05
C GLU A 138 35.88 -14.30 36.21
N LYS A 139 35.54 -15.24 37.09
CA LYS A 139 34.73 -14.97 38.29
C LYS A 139 35.37 -13.94 39.23
N PHE A 140 36.69 -13.98 39.39
CA PHE A 140 37.43 -13.06 40.24
C PHE A 140 37.51 -11.66 39.60
N VAL A 141 37.65 -11.62 38.28
CA VAL A 141 37.68 -10.37 37.50
C VAL A 141 36.30 -9.69 37.52
N PHE A 142 35.21 -10.44 37.33
CA PHE A 142 33.85 -9.92 37.46
C PHE A 142 33.55 -9.40 38.85
N HIS A 143 34.00 -10.09 39.90
CA HIS A 143 33.85 -9.61 41.27
C HIS A 143 34.55 -8.26 41.49
N GLY A 144 35.81 -8.12 41.02
CA GLY A 144 36.55 -6.86 41.10
C GLY A 144 35.93 -5.72 40.28
N ILE A 145 35.36 -6.03 39.10
CA ILE A 145 34.61 -5.06 38.29
C ILE A 145 33.35 -4.60 39.04
N LYS A 146 32.57 -5.54 39.59
CA LYS A 146 31.38 -5.25 40.39
C LYS A 146 31.67 -4.37 41.58
N GLU A 147 32.74 -4.66 42.32
CA GLU A 147 33.14 -3.84 43.47
C GLU A 147 33.56 -2.42 43.04
N LYS A 148 34.34 -2.29 41.97
CA LYS A 148 34.84 -0.99 41.51
C LYS A 148 33.76 -0.12 40.88
N ILE A 149 32.85 -0.69 40.08
CA ILE A 149 31.68 0.04 39.54
C ILE A 149 30.74 0.47 40.67
N SER A 150 30.47 -0.40 41.64
CA SER A 150 29.64 -0.07 42.81
C SER A 150 30.18 1.10 43.64
N LYS A 151 31.51 1.33 43.63
CA LYS A 151 32.14 2.50 44.27
C LYS A 151 32.03 3.77 43.43
N LEU A 152 32.10 3.64 42.11
CA LEU A 152 32.04 4.78 41.18
C LEU A 152 30.61 5.31 40.98
N LEU A 153 29.64 4.41 41.06
CA LEU A 153 28.21 4.65 40.87
C LEU A 153 27.38 3.91 41.95
N PRO A 154 27.32 4.43 43.19
CA PRO A 154 26.65 3.76 44.32
C PRO A 154 25.16 3.50 44.13
N SER A 155 24.50 4.26 43.24
CA SER A 155 23.09 4.08 42.86
C SER A 155 22.84 2.88 41.92
N THR A 156 23.89 2.30 41.32
CA THR A 156 23.78 1.28 40.26
C THR A 156 24.21 -0.13 40.71
N THR A 157 24.11 -0.43 42.01
CA THR A 157 24.69 -1.64 42.65
C THR A 157 24.14 -2.98 42.16
N ASP A 158 23.13 -3.00 41.30
CA ASP A 158 22.41 -4.21 40.86
C ASP A 158 22.51 -4.46 39.35
N PHE A 159 23.70 -4.21 38.78
CA PHE A 159 23.98 -4.43 37.35
C PHE A 159 24.38 -5.89 37.06
N SER A 160 24.01 -6.39 35.88
CA SER A 160 24.38 -7.73 35.41
C SER A 160 25.54 -7.68 34.42
N ILE A 161 26.24 -8.81 34.28
CA ILE A 161 27.26 -9.01 33.25
C ILE A 161 26.91 -10.31 32.54
N GLU A 162 26.74 -10.26 31.23
CA GLU A 162 26.38 -11.41 30.40
C GLU A 162 27.27 -11.52 29.16
N PRO A 163 27.54 -12.73 28.64
CA PRO A 163 28.32 -12.88 27.42
C PRO A 163 27.54 -12.33 26.22
N VAL A 164 28.21 -11.57 25.35
CA VAL A 164 27.60 -11.06 24.10
C VAL A 164 27.37 -12.22 23.12
N PHE A 165 28.29 -13.18 23.09
CA PHE A 165 28.22 -14.34 22.19
C PHE A 165 28.00 -15.62 23.00
N LYS A 166 27.03 -16.44 22.59
CA LYS A 166 26.70 -17.72 23.25
C LYS A 166 27.57 -18.89 22.77
N ASP A 167 28.22 -18.76 21.62
CA ASP A 167 29.05 -19.81 21.01
C ASP A 167 30.51 -19.71 21.48
N ASN A 168 30.95 -20.73 22.20
CA ASN A 168 32.29 -20.82 22.78
C ASN A 168 33.41 -21.17 21.78
N SER A 169 33.08 -21.39 20.51
CA SER A 169 34.05 -21.65 19.44
C SER A 169 34.57 -20.37 18.76
N LEU A 170 33.91 -19.24 18.99
CA LEU A 170 34.28 -17.96 18.38
C LEU A 170 35.49 -17.33 19.10
N PRO A 171 36.37 -16.59 18.40
CA PRO A 171 37.47 -15.86 19.04
C PRO A 171 36.99 -14.65 19.89
N LEU A 172 35.67 -14.46 20.04
CA LEU A 172 35.00 -13.33 20.69
C LEU A 172 34.33 -13.73 22.03
N THR A 173 34.58 -14.92 22.54
CA THR A 173 33.96 -15.48 23.75
C THR A 173 34.25 -14.71 25.03
N ASN A 174 35.28 -13.86 25.00
CA ASN A 174 35.70 -13.05 26.13
C ASN A 174 35.06 -11.64 26.11
N THR A 175 34.01 -11.44 25.32
CA THR A 175 33.27 -10.18 25.22
C THR A 175 31.94 -10.27 25.97
N PHE A 176 31.72 -9.33 26.88
CA PHE A 176 30.57 -9.29 27.77
C PHE A 176 29.87 -7.93 27.70
N LYS A 177 28.56 -7.93 27.93
CA LYS A 177 27.75 -6.74 28.11
C LYS A 177 27.51 -6.52 29.60
N ILE A 178 27.80 -5.30 30.06
CA ILE A 178 27.44 -4.82 31.40
C ILE A 178 26.10 -4.11 31.27
N ILE A 179 25.08 -4.59 31.97
CA ILE A 179 23.72 -4.07 31.87
C ILE A 179 23.34 -3.39 33.19
N PHE A 180 23.10 -2.09 33.11
CA PHE A 180 22.70 -1.26 34.24
C PHE A 180 21.17 -1.18 34.32
N PRO A 181 20.59 -1.19 35.53
CA PRO A 181 19.13 -1.14 35.71
C PRO A 181 18.52 0.23 35.38
N GLU A 182 19.34 1.27 35.31
CA GLU A 182 18.97 2.66 35.02
C GLU A 182 20.08 3.32 34.18
N SER A 183 19.77 4.44 33.51
CA SER A 183 20.71 5.16 32.64
C SER A 183 21.96 5.57 33.42
N ILE A 184 23.13 5.40 32.82
CA ILE A 184 24.39 5.88 33.36
C ILE A 184 24.55 7.35 32.95
N GLU A 185 24.65 8.27 33.92
CA GLU A 185 24.83 9.70 33.63
C GLU A 185 26.19 10.02 32.98
N ASP A 186 27.23 9.25 33.30
CA ASP A 186 28.60 9.42 32.80
C ASP A 186 29.29 8.06 32.57
N PRO A 187 29.06 7.41 31.41
CA PRO A 187 29.71 6.13 31.08
C PRO A 187 31.23 6.26 30.96
N GLU A 188 31.73 7.43 30.57
CA GLU A 188 33.18 7.71 30.41
C GLU A 188 33.95 7.60 31.74
N LYS A 189 33.30 7.91 32.86
CA LYS A 189 33.87 7.68 34.20
C LYS A 189 34.17 6.20 34.47
N ILE A 190 33.29 5.30 34.04
CA ILE A 190 33.51 3.85 34.16
C ILE A 190 34.62 3.43 33.20
N ILE A 191 34.51 3.80 31.93
CA ILE A 191 35.48 3.47 30.88
C ILE A 191 36.90 3.90 31.30
N THR A 192 37.08 5.14 31.73
CA THR A 192 38.37 5.68 32.20
C THR A 192 38.92 4.91 33.39
N ALA A 193 38.07 4.50 34.34
CA ALA A 193 38.50 3.73 35.51
C ALA A 193 39.02 2.33 35.14
N PHE A 194 38.63 1.78 34.00
CA PHE A 194 39.01 0.44 33.53
C PHE A 194 39.99 0.44 32.35
N LYS A 195 40.21 1.60 31.71
CA LYS A 195 41.10 1.78 30.54
C LYS A 195 42.51 1.22 30.70
N ASN A 196 43.06 1.23 31.93
CA ASN A 196 44.41 0.72 32.25
C ASN A 196 44.41 -0.63 32.98
N ASN A 197 43.28 -1.34 33.03
CA ASN A 197 43.23 -2.64 33.70
C ASN A 197 43.97 -3.69 32.86
N PRO A 198 44.99 -4.39 33.39
CA PRO A 198 45.79 -5.34 32.61
C PRO A 198 45.00 -6.52 32.05
N ALA A 199 43.84 -6.87 32.65
CA ALA A 199 42.98 -7.96 32.21
C ALA A 199 41.98 -7.57 31.10
N ILE A 200 41.75 -6.27 30.89
CA ILE A 200 40.77 -5.75 29.93
C ILE A 200 41.48 -5.40 28.63
N GLU A 201 40.96 -5.88 27.51
CA GLU A 201 41.41 -5.53 26.15
C GLU A 201 40.81 -4.19 25.75
N TYR A 202 39.49 -4.03 25.93
CA TYR A 202 38.80 -2.76 25.80
C TYR A 202 37.52 -2.75 26.64
N ILE A 203 37.05 -1.54 26.93
CA ILE A 203 35.73 -1.24 27.47
C ILE A 203 35.20 0.00 26.74
N GLU A 204 33.96 -0.06 26.28
CA GLU A 204 33.36 0.97 25.42
C GLU A 204 31.84 1.05 25.65
N PRO A 205 31.18 2.15 25.20
CA PRO A 205 29.73 2.21 25.16
C PRO A 205 29.13 1.14 24.25
N ASP A 206 27.92 0.67 24.56
CA ASP A 206 27.14 -0.16 23.64
C ASP A 206 26.52 0.75 22.56
N TYR A 207 27.27 1.03 21.50
CA TYR A 207 26.89 1.98 20.45
C TYR A 207 25.56 1.61 19.78
N VAL A 208 24.71 2.61 19.55
CA VAL A 208 23.46 2.43 18.79
C VAL A 208 23.81 2.52 17.31
N TYR A 209 23.46 1.49 16.55
CA TYR A 209 23.48 1.54 15.09
C TYR A 209 22.05 1.75 14.62
N MET A 210 21.83 2.83 13.87
CA MET A 210 20.56 3.05 13.17
C MET A 210 20.60 2.37 11.81
N LEU A 211 19.46 1.80 11.39
CA LEU A 211 19.25 1.48 9.99
C LEU A 211 19.13 2.79 9.23
N THR A 212 19.86 2.94 8.12
CA THR A 212 19.74 4.13 7.27
C THR A 212 18.80 3.79 6.12
N SER A 213 17.60 4.36 6.05
CA SER A 213 16.80 4.31 4.81
C SER A 213 17.58 5.03 3.71
N THR A 214 17.65 4.45 2.52
CA THR A 214 18.40 5.03 1.39
C THR A 214 17.65 6.26 0.86
N TYR A 215 18.16 7.46 1.13
CA TYR A 215 17.68 8.70 0.53
C TYR A 215 18.58 9.11 -0.66
N PRO A 216 18.03 9.37 -1.86
CA PRO A 216 18.79 9.89 -2.98
C PRO A 216 19.30 11.31 -2.69
N ASN A 217 20.46 11.67 -3.23
CA ASN A 217 21.05 13.01 -3.10
C ASN A 217 20.45 14.04 -4.08
N ASP A 218 19.38 13.66 -4.77
CA ASP A 218 18.72 14.36 -5.87
C ASP A 218 17.99 15.61 -5.34
N PRO A 219 18.31 16.82 -5.84
CA PRO A 219 17.81 18.09 -5.26
C PRO A 219 16.29 18.24 -5.20
N TYR A 220 15.54 17.57 -6.07
CA TYR A 220 14.08 17.65 -6.14
C TYR A 220 13.36 16.46 -5.52
N PHE A 221 14.07 15.53 -4.86
CA PHE A 221 13.46 14.41 -4.16
C PHE A 221 12.40 14.86 -3.13
N SER A 222 12.63 15.99 -2.45
CA SER A 222 11.68 16.57 -1.50
C SER A 222 10.33 17.00 -2.11
N TYR A 223 10.20 17.08 -3.44
CA TYR A 223 8.95 17.34 -4.14
C TYR A 223 8.19 16.04 -4.52
N GLN A 224 8.83 14.89 -4.37
CA GLN A 224 8.30 13.59 -4.75
C GLN A 224 7.63 12.91 -3.55
N TRP A 225 6.56 13.52 -3.06
CA TRP A 225 5.77 13.01 -1.93
C TRP A 225 5.39 11.53 -2.09
N ALA A 226 5.13 11.11 -3.33
CA ALA A 226 4.72 9.76 -3.70
C ALA A 226 5.79 8.70 -3.41
N LEU A 227 7.07 9.10 -3.30
CA LEU A 227 8.17 8.22 -2.94
C LEU A 227 8.39 8.19 -1.43
N ASN A 228 8.16 9.31 -0.74
CA ASN A 228 8.37 9.44 0.70
C ASN A 228 7.71 10.70 1.26
N GLN A 229 6.91 10.56 2.31
CA GLN A 229 6.36 11.64 3.11
C GLN A 229 6.07 11.21 4.56
N SER A 230 6.02 12.17 5.47
CA SER A 230 5.98 11.90 6.91
C SER A 230 4.66 11.34 7.46
N ASN A 231 3.60 11.33 6.66
CA ASN A 231 2.29 10.79 7.01
C ASN A 231 2.05 9.38 6.46
N ASP A 232 3.07 8.74 5.84
CA ASP A 232 3.04 7.33 5.43
C ASP A 232 1.98 7.04 4.36
N HIS A 233 1.72 8.02 3.50
CA HIS A 233 0.73 7.95 2.42
C HIS A 233 1.43 7.82 1.05
N ASP A 234 2.51 7.05 0.98
CA ASP A 234 3.39 6.93 -0.18
C ASP A 234 3.76 5.47 -0.46
N ILE A 235 4.74 5.22 -1.33
CA ILE A 235 5.08 3.84 -1.73
C ILE A 235 6.25 3.25 -0.93
N ASP A 236 6.74 3.88 0.14
CA ASP A 236 7.90 3.42 0.93
C ASP A 236 9.15 3.14 0.08
N ALA A 237 9.46 4.08 -0.83
CA ALA A 237 10.57 3.88 -1.77
C ALA A 237 11.95 3.88 -1.10
N PRO A 238 12.29 4.79 -0.15
CA PRO A 238 13.57 4.75 0.57
C PRO A 238 13.84 3.43 1.29
N GLU A 239 12.81 2.85 1.89
CA GLU A 239 12.84 1.56 2.57
C GLU A 239 13.08 0.43 1.57
N ALA A 240 12.37 0.45 0.43
CA ALA A 240 12.57 -0.50 -0.67
C ALA A 240 14.00 -0.45 -1.23
N TRP A 241 14.56 0.76 -1.36
CA TRP A 241 15.90 0.97 -1.93
C TRP A 241 17.04 0.46 -1.05
N ASP A 242 16.80 0.14 0.22
CA ASP A 242 17.78 -0.58 1.04
C ASP A 242 18.04 -2.00 0.52
N TYR A 243 17.08 -2.59 -0.19
CA TYR A 243 17.13 -3.95 -0.73
C TYR A 243 17.51 -3.97 -2.21
N GLU A 244 16.82 -3.19 -3.03
CA GLU A 244 16.95 -3.20 -4.49
C GLU A 244 16.80 -1.79 -5.05
N ARG A 245 17.64 -1.41 -6.01
CA ARG A 245 17.63 -0.07 -6.66
C ARG A 245 17.48 -0.17 -8.17
N GLY A 246 17.26 -1.38 -8.69
CA GLY A 246 17.14 -1.65 -10.11
C GLY A 246 18.40 -2.25 -10.72
N ASN A 247 18.19 -2.88 -11.87
CA ASN A 247 19.23 -3.48 -12.69
C ASN A 247 19.07 -3.06 -14.16
N GLY A 248 20.18 -2.66 -14.80
CA GLY A 248 20.18 -2.20 -16.20
C GLY A 248 19.80 -3.27 -17.22
N SER A 249 19.79 -4.54 -16.82
CA SER A 249 19.24 -5.61 -17.65
C SER A 249 17.71 -5.61 -17.72
N ILE A 250 17.03 -5.02 -16.73
CA ILE A 250 15.57 -4.94 -16.71
C ILE A 250 15.12 -3.75 -17.55
N THR A 251 14.31 -4.03 -18.57
CA THR A 251 13.88 -3.06 -19.56
C THR A 251 12.40 -2.72 -19.41
N VAL A 252 12.08 -1.43 -19.24
CA VAL A 252 10.72 -0.90 -19.19
C VAL A 252 10.43 -0.12 -20.46
N ALA A 253 9.55 -0.64 -21.31
CA ALA A 253 9.09 0.08 -22.49
C ALA A 253 8.00 1.09 -22.12
N VAL A 254 8.19 2.33 -22.58
CA VAL A 254 7.25 3.44 -22.39
C VAL A 254 6.56 3.70 -23.72
N ILE A 255 5.35 3.17 -23.87
CA ILE A 255 4.53 3.36 -25.07
C ILE A 255 3.71 4.64 -24.91
N ASP A 256 4.24 5.73 -25.44
CA ASP A 256 3.73 7.09 -25.14
C ASP A 256 4.05 8.08 -26.27
N THR A 257 4.20 9.38 -25.95
CA THR A 257 4.63 10.46 -26.86
C THR A 257 6.13 10.42 -27.17
N GLY A 258 6.86 9.40 -26.72
CA GLY A 258 8.32 9.29 -26.81
C GLY A 258 8.99 9.63 -25.48
N VAL A 259 10.32 9.71 -25.47
CA VAL A 259 11.11 10.14 -24.30
C VAL A 259 12.16 11.16 -24.75
N ASP A 260 12.37 12.23 -23.97
CA ASP A 260 13.54 13.09 -24.10
C ASP A 260 14.78 12.33 -23.64
N TYR A 261 15.32 11.49 -24.51
CA TYR A 261 16.50 10.66 -24.24
C TYR A 261 17.81 11.48 -24.10
N TYR A 262 17.76 12.81 -24.29
CA TYR A 262 18.86 13.72 -23.96
C TYR A 262 18.74 14.33 -22.56
N HIS A 263 17.63 14.07 -21.85
CA HIS A 263 17.44 14.54 -20.49
C HIS A 263 18.56 14.03 -19.58
N PRO A 264 19.30 14.90 -18.86
CA PRO A 264 20.47 14.49 -18.08
C PRO A 264 20.13 13.41 -17.04
N ASP A 265 18.92 13.49 -16.50
CA ASP A 265 18.39 12.55 -15.51
C ASP A 265 17.85 11.22 -16.06
N LEU A 266 17.80 11.06 -17.38
CA LEU A 266 17.32 9.84 -18.05
C LEU A 266 18.38 9.21 -18.95
N SER A 267 19.28 10.01 -19.50
CA SER A 267 20.16 9.62 -20.60
C SER A 267 21.02 8.37 -20.34
N SER A 268 21.42 8.12 -19.10
CA SER A 268 22.19 6.90 -18.75
C SER A 268 21.32 5.65 -18.58
N ASN A 269 20.01 5.82 -18.41
CA ASN A 269 19.04 4.75 -18.28
C ASN A 269 18.29 4.48 -19.59
N ILE A 270 18.61 5.16 -20.69
CA ILE A 270 17.98 4.85 -21.98
C ILE A 270 18.49 3.50 -22.49
N TRP A 271 17.55 2.61 -22.80
CA TRP A 271 17.80 1.31 -23.41
C TRP A 271 18.57 1.46 -24.72
N ILE A 272 19.47 0.51 -24.97
CA ILE A 272 20.28 0.47 -26.17
C ILE A 272 20.06 -0.88 -26.85
N ASN A 273 19.55 -0.87 -28.09
CA ASN A 273 19.57 -2.06 -28.94
C ASN A 273 21.03 -2.38 -29.30
N THR A 274 21.62 -3.34 -28.59
CA THR A 274 23.03 -3.74 -28.81
C THR A 274 23.24 -4.53 -30.10
N ASN A 275 22.15 -4.94 -30.77
CA ASN A 275 22.21 -5.62 -32.06
C ASN A 275 22.25 -4.66 -33.25
N GLU A 276 22.06 -3.35 -33.03
CA GLU A 276 22.12 -2.30 -34.05
C GLU A 276 23.47 -1.58 -34.07
N THR A 277 23.98 -1.27 -35.26
CA THR A 277 25.15 -0.41 -35.47
C THR A 277 24.68 1.03 -35.72
N PRO A 278 24.92 1.97 -34.79
CA PRO A 278 24.30 3.29 -34.90
C PRO A 278 24.63 4.06 -36.17
N GLY A 279 23.59 4.39 -36.95
CA GLY A 279 23.65 5.32 -38.08
C GLY A 279 24.26 4.73 -39.34
N ASN A 280 24.20 3.40 -39.50
CA ASN A 280 24.65 2.73 -40.71
C ASN A 280 23.56 2.68 -41.80
N GLY A 281 22.30 3.01 -41.46
CA GLY A 281 21.16 2.99 -42.37
C GLY A 281 20.64 1.58 -42.71
N VAL A 282 20.96 0.59 -41.87
CA VAL A 282 20.63 -0.82 -42.03
C VAL A 282 19.85 -1.30 -40.80
N ASP A 283 18.94 -2.25 -41.02
CA ASP A 283 18.30 -3.05 -39.97
C ASP A 283 19.21 -4.26 -39.73
N ASP A 284 20.10 -4.14 -38.74
CA ASP A 284 21.20 -5.08 -38.51
C ASP A 284 20.70 -6.37 -37.82
N ASP A 285 19.68 -6.25 -36.99
CA ASP A 285 19.07 -7.37 -36.26
C ASP A 285 17.91 -8.05 -37.03
N GLY A 286 17.44 -7.43 -38.11
CA GLY A 286 16.38 -7.94 -38.99
C GLY A 286 14.99 -7.88 -38.36
N ASN A 287 14.78 -7.01 -37.36
CA ASN A 287 13.52 -6.86 -36.64
C ASN A 287 12.48 -6.01 -37.42
N GLY A 288 12.88 -5.41 -38.55
CA GLY A 288 12.05 -4.57 -39.42
C GLY A 288 12.20 -3.07 -39.18
N TYR A 289 13.10 -2.63 -38.30
CA TYR A 289 13.25 -1.26 -37.81
C TYR A 289 14.70 -0.77 -37.93
N VAL A 290 15.00 -0.09 -39.03
CA VAL A 290 16.36 0.40 -39.36
C VAL A 290 16.91 1.34 -38.27
N ASP A 291 18.10 1.03 -37.74
CA ASP A 291 18.82 1.84 -36.75
C ASP A 291 18.01 2.15 -35.47
N ASP A 292 17.16 1.24 -34.99
CA ASP A 292 16.32 1.41 -33.78
C ASP A 292 17.10 1.32 -32.44
N VAL A 293 18.31 1.88 -32.43
CA VAL A 293 19.32 1.85 -31.35
C VAL A 293 18.76 2.20 -29.97
N ARG A 294 17.71 3.01 -29.88
CA ARG A 294 17.12 3.48 -28.60
C ARG A 294 15.60 3.35 -28.56
N GLY A 295 15.04 2.48 -29.39
CA GLY A 295 13.60 2.37 -29.57
C GLY A 295 13.12 2.98 -30.89
N TRP A 296 11.80 3.04 -31.06
CA TRP A 296 11.17 3.34 -32.34
C TRP A 296 10.05 4.35 -32.26
N ASN A 297 9.89 5.13 -33.32
CA ASN A 297 8.80 6.07 -33.50
C ASN A 297 7.81 5.56 -34.56
N PHE A 298 6.67 5.05 -34.11
CA PHE A 298 5.60 4.54 -34.97
C PHE A 298 4.75 5.63 -35.62
N VAL A 299 4.89 6.89 -35.19
CA VAL A 299 4.17 8.04 -35.76
C VAL A 299 4.80 8.45 -37.09
N THR A 300 6.12 8.63 -37.11
CA THR A 300 6.87 9.02 -38.32
C THR A 300 7.57 7.84 -38.99
N ASN A 301 7.57 6.67 -38.35
CA ASN A 301 8.17 5.42 -38.82
C ASN A 301 9.69 5.55 -39.02
N ASP A 302 10.37 6.00 -37.98
CA ASP A 302 11.81 6.20 -37.92
C ASP A 302 12.38 5.89 -36.52
N ASN A 303 13.71 5.95 -36.39
CA ASN A 303 14.46 5.69 -35.17
C ASN A 303 14.58 6.90 -34.23
N LEU A 304 13.66 7.87 -34.31
CA LEU A 304 13.66 9.08 -33.49
C LEU A 304 12.45 9.09 -32.53
N PRO A 305 12.44 8.27 -31.47
CA PRO A 305 11.37 8.25 -30.46
C PRO A 305 11.45 9.42 -29.47
N PHE A 306 11.84 10.60 -29.95
CA PHE A 306 12.00 11.80 -29.13
C PHE A 306 10.64 12.34 -28.68
N ASP A 307 10.56 12.80 -27.43
CA ASP A 307 9.34 13.38 -26.88
C ASP A 307 9.23 14.88 -27.17
N ASP A 308 8.31 15.21 -28.07
CA ASP A 308 7.94 16.58 -28.41
C ASP A 308 6.74 17.13 -27.60
N SER A 309 6.19 16.35 -26.66
CA SER A 309 5.03 16.72 -25.83
C SER A 309 5.33 16.82 -24.32
N GLY A 310 6.09 15.85 -23.79
CA GLY A 310 6.51 15.81 -22.39
C GLY A 310 5.72 14.87 -21.50
N HIS A 311 4.72 14.16 -22.04
CA HIS A 311 3.97 13.16 -21.26
C HIS A 311 4.82 11.90 -21.02
N GLY A 312 5.35 11.30 -22.09
CA GLY A 312 6.19 10.11 -22.00
C GLY A 312 7.50 10.35 -21.23
N THR A 313 8.11 11.52 -21.37
CA THR A 313 9.29 11.91 -20.57
C THR A 313 8.97 11.97 -19.08
N HIS A 314 7.77 12.43 -18.70
CA HIS A 314 7.37 12.50 -17.29
C HIS A 314 7.12 11.13 -16.69
N CYS A 315 6.43 10.25 -17.43
CA CYS A 315 6.28 8.84 -17.09
C CYS A 315 7.65 8.12 -16.97
N ALA A 316 8.57 8.36 -17.91
CA ALA A 316 9.91 7.77 -17.88
C ALA A 316 10.71 8.16 -16.64
N GLY A 317 10.62 9.43 -16.20
CA GLY A 317 11.26 9.88 -14.96
C GLY A 317 10.71 9.25 -13.70
N ILE A 318 9.39 9.02 -13.64
CA ILE A 318 8.77 8.31 -12.51
C ILE A 318 9.29 6.87 -12.45
N ILE A 319 9.38 6.20 -13.60
CA ILE A 319 9.84 4.81 -13.68
C ILE A 319 11.32 4.71 -13.31
N GLY A 320 12.18 5.54 -13.91
CA GLY A 320 13.63 5.33 -13.85
C GLY A 320 14.47 6.56 -14.16
N ALA A 321 14.12 7.73 -13.62
CA ALA A 321 15.13 8.77 -13.43
C ALA A 321 16.28 8.25 -12.56
N VAL A 322 17.50 8.66 -12.91
CA VAL A 322 18.74 8.11 -12.35
C VAL A 322 18.92 8.60 -10.91
N GLY A 323 18.57 7.75 -9.94
CA GLY A 323 18.71 8.10 -8.54
C GLY A 323 20.17 8.27 -8.10
N ASN A 324 20.38 9.17 -7.14
CA ASN A 324 21.65 9.45 -6.46
C ASN A 324 22.75 10.05 -7.37
N ASN A 325 22.37 10.76 -8.43
CA ASN A 325 23.28 11.40 -9.38
C ASN A 325 23.56 12.89 -9.08
N GLY A 326 22.92 13.46 -8.05
CA GLY A 326 23.04 14.86 -7.64
C GLY A 326 22.29 15.86 -8.53
N ILE A 327 21.36 15.38 -9.36
CA ILE A 327 20.57 16.16 -10.32
C ILE A 327 19.09 15.81 -10.09
N GLY A 328 18.19 16.77 -10.34
CA GLY A 328 16.80 16.47 -10.57
C GLY A 328 16.07 15.60 -9.53
N VAL A 329 15.42 14.56 -10.04
CA VAL A 329 14.47 13.68 -9.35
C VAL A 329 14.96 12.24 -9.40
N SER A 330 14.42 11.40 -8.52
CA SER A 330 14.69 9.97 -8.51
C SER A 330 13.52 9.16 -9.06
N GLY A 331 13.78 8.17 -9.90
CA GLY A 331 12.77 7.20 -10.34
C GLY A 331 12.54 6.11 -9.29
N VAL A 332 11.53 5.26 -9.49
CA VAL A 332 11.33 4.08 -8.63
C VAL A 332 12.45 3.04 -8.83
N CYS A 333 12.85 2.81 -10.08
CA CYS A 333 13.92 1.88 -10.44
C CYS A 333 15.14 2.63 -11.01
N TRP A 334 16.08 3.00 -10.14
CA TRP A 334 17.18 3.93 -10.44
C TRP A 334 18.10 3.47 -11.56
N ASN A 335 18.26 2.16 -11.72
CA ASN A 335 19.17 1.59 -12.71
C ASN A 335 18.45 0.76 -13.78
N CYS A 336 17.11 0.80 -13.89
CA CYS A 336 16.40 0.11 -14.97
C CYS A 336 16.62 0.81 -16.32
N SER A 337 16.60 0.04 -17.41
CA SER A 337 16.64 0.57 -18.77
C SER A 337 15.24 1.01 -19.23
N ILE A 338 15.11 2.21 -19.77
CA ILE A 338 13.88 2.76 -20.36
C ILE A 338 13.95 2.58 -21.87
N MET A 339 12.98 1.89 -22.47
CA MET A 339 12.83 1.75 -23.92
C MET A 339 11.74 2.72 -24.44
N PRO A 340 12.13 3.85 -25.07
CA PRO A 340 11.20 4.77 -25.72
C PRO A 340 10.45 4.13 -26.89
N VAL A 341 9.11 4.11 -26.84
CA VAL A 341 8.27 3.65 -27.95
C VAL A 341 7.22 4.72 -28.26
N LYS A 342 7.49 5.56 -29.25
CA LYS A 342 6.61 6.69 -29.58
C LYS A 342 5.44 6.23 -30.47
N CYS A 343 4.25 6.17 -29.89
CA CYS A 343 3.01 5.79 -30.59
C CYS A 343 2.00 6.94 -30.73
N PHE A 344 2.26 8.07 -30.06
CA PHE A 344 1.35 9.20 -29.96
C PHE A 344 1.94 10.47 -30.57
N ILE A 345 1.11 11.15 -31.37
CA ILE A 345 1.36 12.52 -31.82
C ILE A 345 1.09 13.44 -30.64
N GLY A 346 2.06 14.26 -30.23
CA GLY A 346 1.90 15.22 -29.15
C GLY A 346 0.83 16.27 -29.46
N VAL A 347 -0.13 16.46 -28.55
CA VAL A 347 -1.15 17.51 -28.60
C VAL A 347 -1.24 18.16 -27.23
N GLY A 348 -0.57 19.31 -27.07
CA GLY A 348 -0.43 19.94 -25.75
C GLY A 348 0.36 19.03 -24.80
N THR A 349 -0.21 18.75 -23.62
CA THR A 349 0.41 17.90 -22.60
C THR A 349 0.01 16.43 -22.68
N THR A 350 -0.69 16.03 -23.75
CA THR A 350 -1.15 14.65 -24.02
C THR A 350 -0.80 14.26 -25.46
N GLY A 351 -1.35 13.16 -25.96
CA GLY A 351 -1.20 12.81 -27.37
C GLY A 351 -2.40 12.07 -27.97
N ILE A 352 -2.39 11.97 -29.29
CA ILE A 352 -3.36 11.18 -30.07
C ILE A 352 -2.60 10.02 -30.71
N GLY A 353 -3.07 8.80 -30.45
CA GLY A 353 -2.53 7.56 -30.99
C GLY A 353 -3.57 6.83 -31.83
N PHE A 354 -3.11 6.00 -32.76
CA PHE A 354 -3.98 5.12 -33.54
C PHE A 354 -3.80 3.69 -33.06
N ALA A 355 -4.88 2.89 -33.06
CA ALA A 355 -4.80 1.49 -32.61
C ALA A 355 -3.70 0.69 -33.35
N SER A 356 -3.45 1.00 -34.63
CA SER A 356 -2.40 0.38 -35.43
C SER A 356 -0.96 0.80 -35.06
N THR A 357 -0.74 2.02 -34.54
CA THR A 357 0.59 2.43 -34.03
C THR A 357 0.81 1.80 -32.68
N ILE A 358 -0.19 1.85 -31.80
CA ILE A 358 -0.15 1.28 -30.45
C ILE A 358 0.08 -0.24 -30.47
N ALA A 359 -0.69 -0.99 -31.28
CA ALA A 359 -0.50 -2.44 -31.38
C ALA A 359 0.91 -2.82 -31.86
N ARG A 360 1.45 -2.11 -32.85
CA ARG A 360 2.83 -2.33 -33.32
C ARG A 360 3.85 -1.97 -32.24
N GLY A 361 3.61 -0.91 -31.46
CA GLY A 361 4.46 -0.55 -30.32
C GLY A 361 4.49 -1.60 -29.22
N ILE A 362 3.34 -2.18 -28.89
CA ILE A 362 3.24 -3.26 -27.89
C ILE A 362 4.02 -4.49 -28.36
N VAL A 363 3.80 -4.91 -29.61
CA VAL A 363 4.53 -6.06 -30.20
C VAL A 363 6.02 -5.77 -30.29
N TYR A 364 6.43 -4.58 -30.74
CA TYR A 364 7.81 -4.16 -30.82
C TYR A 364 8.53 -4.22 -29.48
N ALA A 365 7.91 -3.67 -28.43
CA ALA A 365 8.47 -3.68 -27.08
C ALA A 365 8.68 -5.12 -26.58
N ALA A 366 7.66 -5.96 -26.72
CA ALA A 366 7.75 -7.36 -26.30
C ALA A 366 8.76 -8.17 -27.14
N ASP A 367 8.88 -7.88 -28.43
CA ASP A 367 9.80 -8.57 -29.34
C ASP A 367 11.26 -8.15 -29.12
N ASN A 368 11.50 -6.92 -28.67
CA ASN A 368 12.81 -6.39 -28.31
C ASN A 368 13.18 -6.60 -26.83
N GLY A 369 12.46 -7.49 -26.13
CA GLY A 369 12.85 -7.93 -24.80
C GLY A 369 12.49 -6.98 -23.66
N ALA A 370 11.46 -6.14 -23.82
CA ALA A 370 10.91 -5.41 -22.69
C ALA A 370 10.40 -6.39 -21.62
N ASP A 371 10.78 -6.15 -20.37
CA ASP A 371 10.31 -6.90 -19.21
C ASP A 371 8.98 -6.36 -18.69
N VAL A 372 8.80 -5.05 -18.79
CA VAL A 372 7.59 -4.32 -18.39
C VAL A 372 7.20 -3.38 -19.53
N ILE A 373 5.90 -3.31 -19.84
CA ILE A 373 5.35 -2.30 -20.76
C ILE A 373 4.42 -1.39 -19.97
N SER A 374 4.76 -0.10 -19.93
CA SER A 374 3.95 0.97 -19.33
C SER A 374 3.06 1.61 -20.39
N MET A 375 1.74 1.62 -20.14
CA MET A 375 0.72 2.09 -21.06
C MET A 375 -0.15 3.17 -20.41
N SER A 376 0.35 4.41 -20.43
CA SER A 376 -0.34 5.58 -19.90
C SER A 376 -1.37 6.17 -20.89
N PHE A 377 -2.21 5.30 -21.45
CA PHE A 377 -3.25 5.64 -22.42
C PHE A 377 -4.45 4.71 -22.28
N GLY A 378 -5.58 5.09 -22.88
CA GLY A 378 -6.68 4.16 -23.07
C GLY A 378 -7.86 4.72 -23.86
N ALA A 379 -8.82 3.84 -24.14
CA ALA A 379 -10.08 4.15 -24.79
C ALA A 379 -11.20 3.27 -24.20
N TYR A 380 -12.44 3.77 -24.25
CA TYR A 380 -13.62 3.01 -23.81
C TYR A 380 -14.06 1.91 -24.78
N ALA A 381 -13.50 1.89 -25.99
CA ALA A 381 -13.79 0.88 -26.99
C ALA A 381 -12.82 -0.31 -26.84
N ASP A 382 -13.39 -1.51 -26.81
CA ASP A 382 -12.65 -2.77 -26.91
C ASP A 382 -12.26 -3.02 -28.37
N TYR A 383 -10.95 -3.03 -28.64
CA TYR A 383 -10.40 -3.24 -29.98
C TYR A 383 -9.66 -4.58 -30.04
N GLN A 384 -10.15 -5.51 -30.86
CA GLN A 384 -9.52 -6.82 -31.05
C GLN A 384 -8.03 -6.74 -31.38
N LEU A 385 -7.62 -5.78 -32.23
CA LEU A 385 -6.21 -5.59 -32.58
C LEU A 385 -5.32 -5.26 -31.38
N ILE A 386 -5.81 -4.45 -30.43
CA ILE A 386 -5.06 -4.14 -29.21
C ILE A 386 -5.03 -5.37 -28.32
N LYS A 387 -6.15 -6.08 -28.17
CA LYS A 387 -6.23 -7.32 -27.42
C LYS A 387 -5.23 -8.37 -27.92
N ASP A 388 -5.16 -8.60 -29.23
CA ASP A 388 -4.21 -9.55 -29.84
C ASP A 388 -2.75 -9.17 -29.53
N ALA A 389 -2.42 -7.87 -29.53
CA ALA A 389 -1.07 -7.38 -29.18
C ALA A 389 -0.76 -7.55 -27.68
N ILE A 390 -1.74 -7.30 -26.82
CA ILE A 390 -1.66 -7.52 -25.37
C ILE A 390 -1.44 -9.01 -25.07
N GLU A 391 -2.22 -9.90 -25.66
CA GLU A 391 -2.08 -11.35 -25.51
C GLU A 391 -0.70 -11.83 -26.01
N HIS A 392 -0.20 -11.29 -27.13
CA HIS A 392 1.16 -11.59 -27.62
C HIS A 392 2.24 -11.21 -26.60
N ALA A 393 2.20 -9.98 -26.06
CA ALA A 393 3.18 -9.53 -25.07
C ALA A 393 3.07 -10.30 -23.74
N TYR A 394 1.85 -10.55 -23.28
CA TYR A 394 1.60 -11.34 -22.07
C TYR A 394 2.14 -12.78 -22.20
N ASN A 395 1.93 -13.43 -23.34
CA ASN A 395 2.43 -14.78 -23.60
C ASN A 395 3.97 -14.86 -23.70
N LYS A 396 4.64 -13.72 -23.89
CA LYS A 396 6.11 -13.61 -23.77
C LYS A 396 6.60 -13.41 -22.34
N GLY A 397 5.70 -13.36 -21.37
CA GLY A 397 6.02 -13.15 -19.95
C GLY A 397 6.24 -11.69 -19.57
N VAL A 398 5.89 -10.75 -20.45
CA VAL A 398 6.02 -9.31 -20.20
C VAL A 398 4.95 -8.88 -19.18
N VAL A 399 5.35 -8.04 -18.22
CA VAL A 399 4.41 -7.40 -17.29
C VAL A 399 3.76 -6.21 -17.99
N LEU A 400 2.44 -6.21 -18.09
CA LEU A 400 1.68 -5.17 -18.75
C LEU A 400 1.00 -4.29 -17.71
N VAL A 401 1.23 -2.99 -17.72
CA VAL A 401 0.67 -2.05 -16.75
C VAL A 401 -0.01 -0.90 -17.50
N ALA A 402 -1.26 -0.58 -17.15
CA ALA A 402 -1.99 0.49 -17.81
C ALA A 402 -2.81 1.36 -16.85
N ALA A 403 -2.92 2.63 -17.22
CA ALA A 403 -3.69 3.63 -16.50
C ALA A 403 -5.21 3.35 -16.55
N ALA A 404 -5.92 3.51 -15.43
CA ALA A 404 -7.38 3.29 -15.38
C ALA A 404 -8.21 4.40 -16.05
N GLY A 405 -7.67 5.59 -16.25
CA GLY A 405 -8.36 6.73 -16.89
C GLY A 405 -8.80 7.81 -15.91
N ASN A 406 -9.20 8.96 -16.44
CA ASN A 406 -9.29 10.23 -15.71
C ASN A 406 -10.67 10.90 -15.81
N ASP A 407 -11.74 10.11 -15.96
CA ASP A 407 -13.10 10.63 -16.22
C ASP A 407 -14.07 10.44 -15.04
N ASP A 408 -13.58 10.04 -13.86
CA ASP A 408 -14.36 9.75 -12.64
C ASP A 408 -15.51 8.74 -12.86
N THR A 409 -15.31 7.77 -13.75
CA THR A 409 -16.34 6.79 -14.14
C THR A 409 -15.97 5.37 -13.77
N LEU A 410 -16.97 4.47 -13.78
CA LEU A 410 -16.77 3.04 -13.66
C LEU A 410 -16.71 2.28 -15.01
N LEU A 411 -16.84 3.00 -16.12
CA LEU A 411 -16.68 2.42 -17.45
C LEU A 411 -15.29 1.80 -17.59
N ARG A 412 -15.24 0.55 -18.06
CA ARG A 412 -13.99 -0.13 -18.40
C ARG A 412 -13.25 0.64 -19.48
N MET A 413 -11.96 0.89 -19.23
CA MET A 413 -11.07 1.52 -20.20
C MET A 413 -9.99 0.52 -20.63
N TYR A 414 -9.76 0.40 -21.93
CA TYR A 414 -8.80 -0.53 -22.51
C TYR A 414 -7.53 0.21 -22.95
N PRO A 415 -6.33 -0.36 -22.75
CA PRO A 415 -6.09 -1.77 -22.44
C PRO A 415 -6.16 -2.15 -20.95
N ALA A 416 -6.31 -1.22 -20.02
CA ALA A 416 -6.27 -1.52 -18.59
C ALA A 416 -7.27 -2.60 -18.14
N ALA A 417 -8.49 -2.59 -18.68
CA ALA A 417 -9.52 -3.58 -18.33
C ALA A 417 -9.35 -4.96 -18.98
N TYR A 418 -8.26 -5.22 -19.72
CA TYR A 418 -7.97 -6.56 -20.20
C TYR A 418 -7.39 -7.45 -19.07
N PRO A 419 -7.83 -8.72 -18.97
CA PRO A 419 -7.34 -9.72 -18.00
C PRO A 419 -5.81 -9.81 -17.85
N GLU A 420 -5.08 -9.59 -18.94
CA GLU A 420 -3.62 -9.70 -19.01
C GLU A 420 -2.89 -8.46 -18.47
N VAL A 421 -3.60 -7.36 -18.22
CA VAL A 421 -3.04 -6.05 -17.91
C VAL A 421 -3.26 -5.70 -16.45
N ILE A 422 -2.26 -5.09 -15.81
CA ILE A 422 -2.36 -4.55 -14.47
C ILE A 422 -2.99 -3.16 -14.54
N ALA A 423 -4.25 -3.06 -14.11
CA ALA A 423 -5.01 -1.81 -14.11
C ALA A 423 -4.70 -0.96 -12.88
N VAL A 424 -4.32 0.31 -13.10
CA VAL A 424 -3.82 1.19 -12.03
C VAL A 424 -4.68 2.45 -11.89
N ALA A 425 -5.37 2.58 -10.74
CA ALA A 425 -6.04 3.81 -10.31
C ALA A 425 -5.08 4.82 -9.68
N ALA A 426 -5.53 6.07 -9.53
CA ALA A 426 -4.73 7.14 -8.93
C ALA A 426 -5.20 7.48 -7.49
N THR A 427 -4.22 7.67 -6.60
CA THR A 427 -4.40 8.27 -5.27
C THR A 427 -3.79 9.67 -5.19
N ASN A 428 -4.13 10.40 -4.13
CA ASN A 428 -3.59 11.71 -3.80
C ASN A 428 -2.76 11.69 -2.50
N GLN A 429 -2.15 12.83 -2.16
CA GLN A 429 -1.30 13.03 -0.97
C GLN A 429 -2.00 12.71 0.38
N THR A 430 -3.33 12.67 0.39
CA THR A 430 -4.13 12.33 1.59
C THR A 430 -4.55 10.87 1.63
N ASP A 431 -3.98 10.04 0.75
CA ASP A 431 -4.29 8.62 0.61
C ASP A 431 -5.76 8.34 0.26
N GLY A 432 -6.40 9.29 -0.41
CA GLY A 432 -7.70 9.10 -1.03
C GLY A 432 -7.57 8.84 -2.52
N ARG A 433 -8.59 8.23 -3.13
CA ARG A 433 -8.72 8.21 -4.59
C ARG A 433 -8.63 9.65 -5.13
N ALA A 434 -7.77 9.87 -6.12
CA ALA A 434 -7.71 11.13 -6.84
C ALA A 434 -9.07 11.38 -7.51
N TYR A 435 -9.59 12.61 -7.42
CA TYR A 435 -10.99 12.90 -7.77
C TYR A 435 -11.36 12.52 -9.21
N PHE A 436 -10.39 12.55 -10.13
CA PHE A 436 -10.53 12.21 -11.55
C PHE A 436 -10.41 10.71 -11.84
N SER A 437 -9.85 9.89 -10.94
CA SER A 437 -9.49 8.50 -11.27
C SER A 437 -10.73 7.67 -11.61
N ASN A 438 -10.71 6.92 -12.70
CA ASN A 438 -11.69 5.87 -12.90
C ASN A 438 -11.59 4.81 -11.78
N TRP A 439 -12.68 4.07 -11.58
CA TRP A 439 -12.86 3.11 -10.49
C TRP A 439 -13.65 1.88 -10.98
N GLY A 440 -13.62 0.77 -10.27
CA GLY A 440 -14.36 -0.45 -10.65
C GLY A 440 -13.61 -1.72 -10.29
N SER A 441 -14.33 -2.84 -10.22
CA SER A 441 -13.80 -4.17 -9.89
C SER A 441 -12.65 -4.64 -10.79
N TRP A 442 -12.60 -4.13 -12.03
CA TRP A 442 -11.55 -4.37 -13.02
C TRP A 442 -10.21 -3.68 -12.72
N ILE A 443 -10.10 -2.95 -11.61
CA ILE A 443 -8.86 -2.28 -11.17
C ILE A 443 -8.12 -3.18 -10.18
N ASP A 444 -6.81 -3.32 -10.37
CA ASP A 444 -5.97 -4.18 -9.55
C ASP A 444 -5.48 -3.48 -8.30
N VAL A 445 -4.86 -2.32 -8.50
CA VAL A 445 -4.19 -1.53 -7.47
C VAL A 445 -4.37 -0.05 -7.77
N ALA A 446 -4.08 0.77 -6.78
CA ALA A 446 -3.92 2.21 -6.93
C ALA A 446 -2.47 2.61 -6.71
N ALA A 447 -2.06 3.75 -7.24
CA ALA A 447 -0.75 4.34 -6.98
C ALA A 447 -0.85 5.88 -6.98
N PRO A 448 0.13 6.60 -6.41
CA PRO A 448 0.14 8.06 -6.44
C PRO A 448 -0.01 8.64 -7.84
N GLY A 449 -0.96 9.55 -8.05
CA GLY A 449 -1.23 10.15 -9.37
C GLY A 449 -1.67 11.60 -9.36
N ASP A 450 -1.79 12.25 -8.20
CA ASP A 450 -2.23 13.66 -8.07
C ASP A 450 -1.09 14.52 -7.52
N GLY A 451 -0.66 15.53 -8.27
CA GLY A 451 0.45 16.41 -7.93
C GLY A 451 1.81 15.71 -7.97
N ILE A 452 2.13 15.02 -9.07
CA ILE A 452 3.37 14.23 -9.20
C ILE A 452 4.47 15.01 -9.89
N TYR A 453 5.61 15.17 -9.21
CA TYR A 453 6.81 15.84 -9.74
C TYR A 453 7.76 14.86 -10.42
N SER A 454 8.14 15.14 -11.67
CA SER A 454 9.06 14.30 -12.45
C SER A 454 9.77 15.13 -13.53
N THR A 455 10.61 14.48 -14.35
CA THR A 455 11.21 15.02 -15.57
C THR A 455 10.15 15.51 -16.56
N ALA A 456 10.51 16.47 -17.38
CA ALA A 456 9.66 17.09 -18.39
C ALA A 456 10.50 17.45 -19.62
N SER A 457 9.84 17.74 -20.75
CA SER A 457 10.52 18.02 -22.02
C SER A 457 11.60 19.11 -21.90
N TYR A 458 12.61 18.97 -22.75
CA TYR A 458 13.70 19.93 -22.90
C TYR A 458 14.48 20.11 -21.59
N THR A 459 14.85 18.99 -20.96
CA THR A 459 15.69 18.96 -19.75
C THR A 459 15.07 19.67 -18.52
N ASN A 460 13.74 19.74 -18.42
CA ASN A 460 13.02 20.41 -17.33
C ASN A 460 12.39 19.43 -16.35
N TYR A 461 11.74 19.95 -15.31
CA TYR A 461 10.99 19.20 -14.31
C TYR A 461 9.64 19.87 -14.05
N GLY A 462 8.62 19.11 -13.64
CA GLY A 462 7.30 19.68 -13.39
C GLY A 462 6.28 18.72 -12.79
N TYR A 463 5.16 19.31 -12.36
CA TYR A 463 4.01 18.58 -11.83
C TYR A 463 3.07 18.14 -12.96
N LYS A 464 2.51 16.94 -12.82
CA LYS A 464 1.36 16.44 -13.59
C LYS A 464 0.42 15.64 -12.70
N ASP A 465 -0.82 15.53 -13.16
CA ASP A 465 -1.89 14.77 -12.53
C ASP A 465 -2.43 13.75 -13.54
N GLY A 466 -2.71 12.53 -13.08
CA GLY A 466 -3.36 11.50 -13.88
C GLY A 466 -3.06 10.08 -13.42
N THR A 467 -3.93 9.16 -13.80
CA THR A 467 -3.66 7.71 -13.73
C THR A 467 -2.44 7.29 -14.57
N SER A 468 -2.00 8.12 -15.51
CA SER A 468 -0.71 7.98 -16.20
C SER A 468 0.48 7.94 -15.25
N MET A 469 0.50 8.83 -14.25
CA MET A 469 1.59 8.89 -13.27
C MET A 469 1.53 7.70 -12.32
N ALA A 470 0.32 7.30 -11.92
CA ALA A 470 0.10 6.10 -11.12
C ALA A 470 0.56 4.82 -11.85
N CYS A 471 0.22 4.69 -13.14
CA CYS A 471 0.70 3.62 -14.02
C CYS A 471 2.23 3.59 -14.08
N ALA A 472 2.89 4.75 -14.17
CA ALA A 472 4.35 4.84 -14.17
C ALA A 472 4.97 4.38 -12.84
N TYR A 473 4.40 4.75 -11.68
CA TYR A 473 4.85 4.25 -10.38
C TYR A 473 4.73 2.72 -10.26
N ALA A 474 3.58 2.16 -10.65
CA ALA A 474 3.36 0.72 -10.64
C ALA A 474 4.30 -0.01 -11.62
N SER A 475 4.57 0.57 -12.79
CA SER A 475 5.53 0.02 -13.77
C SER A 475 6.96 0.03 -13.22
N GLY A 476 7.36 1.12 -12.56
CA GLY A 476 8.65 1.23 -11.89
C GLY A 476 8.81 0.20 -10.77
N LEU A 477 7.77 -0.02 -9.96
CA LEU A 477 7.79 -1.04 -8.91
C LEU A 477 7.83 -2.45 -9.50
N ALA A 478 7.06 -2.74 -10.56
CA ALA A 478 7.14 -4.02 -11.26
C ALA A 478 8.56 -4.33 -11.74
N ALA A 479 9.25 -3.32 -12.30
CA ALA A 479 10.62 -3.43 -12.75
C ALA A 479 11.62 -3.59 -11.58
N LEU A 480 11.36 -2.93 -10.45
CA LEU A 480 12.17 -3.07 -9.23
C LEU A 480 12.06 -4.49 -8.64
N ILE A 481 10.84 -5.04 -8.54
CA ILE A 481 10.60 -6.43 -8.12
C ILE A 481 11.33 -7.41 -9.04
N LYS A 482 11.24 -7.19 -10.36
CA LYS A 482 11.91 -8.04 -11.34
C LYS A 482 13.44 -7.88 -11.33
N SER A 483 13.97 -6.74 -10.89
CA SER A 483 15.41 -6.55 -10.69
C SER A 483 15.95 -7.43 -9.56
N GLN A 484 15.15 -7.66 -8.52
CA GLN A 484 15.51 -8.55 -7.41
C GLN A 484 15.41 -10.04 -7.79
N ASN A 485 14.47 -10.39 -8.68
CA ASN A 485 14.36 -11.74 -9.23
C ASN A 485 13.75 -11.72 -10.66
N ASP A 486 14.62 -11.86 -11.67
CA ASP A 486 14.24 -11.76 -13.08
C ASP A 486 13.41 -12.96 -13.59
N SER A 487 13.48 -14.09 -12.88
CA SER A 487 12.76 -15.32 -13.20
C SER A 487 11.26 -15.29 -12.87
N LEU A 488 10.80 -14.27 -12.14
CA LEU A 488 9.40 -14.11 -11.80
C LEU A 488 8.53 -13.95 -13.05
N SER A 489 7.43 -14.70 -13.09
CA SER A 489 6.41 -14.56 -14.11
C SER A 489 5.64 -13.24 -13.96
N ASN A 490 4.98 -12.81 -15.03
CA ASN A 490 4.13 -11.61 -14.99
C ASN A 490 2.98 -11.74 -13.96
N GLU A 491 2.41 -12.93 -13.77
CA GLU A 491 1.39 -13.18 -12.75
C GLU A 491 1.95 -13.19 -11.32
N ALA A 492 3.19 -13.66 -11.12
CA ALA A 492 3.85 -13.55 -9.82
C ALA A 492 4.10 -12.07 -9.47
N ILE A 493 4.54 -11.25 -10.42
CA ILE A 493 4.73 -9.80 -10.21
C ILE A 493 3.39 -9.10 -9.92
N ARG A 494 2.33 -9.41 -10.67
CA ARG A 494 0.97 -8.93 -10.37
C ARG A 494 0.54 -9.32 -8.96
N THR A 495 0.79 -10.57 -8.57
CA THR A 495 0.48 -11.09 -7.23
C THR A 495 1.21 -10.29 -6.15
N LEU A 496 2.50 -10.00 -6.33
CA LEU A 496 3.31 -9.22 -5.39
C LEU A 496 2.82 -7.78 -5.26
N LEU A 497 2.53 -7.11 -6.38
CA LEU A 497 1.98 -5.75 -6.38
C LEU A 497 0.65 -5.65 -5.61
N ARG A 498 -0.26 -6.62 -5.81
CA ARG A 498 -1.54 -6.67 -5.10
C ARG A 498 -1.36 -7.02 -3.63
N SER A 499 -0.47 -7.96 -3.31
CA SER A 499 -0.31 -8.47 -1.94
C SER A 499 0.46 -7.51 -1.03
N GLY A 500 1.39 -6.74 -1.60
CA GLY A 500 2.10 -5.69 -0.88
C GLY A 500 1.34 -4.38 -0.80
N ALA A 501 0.18 -4.23 -1.46
CA ALA A 501 -0.56 -2.98 -1.44
C ALA A 501 -1.15 -2.66 -0.06
N GLU A 502 -1.07 -1.40 0.35
CA GLU A 502 -1.65 -0.88 1.58
C GLU A 502 -3.09 -0.39 1.37
N SER A 503 -3.97 -0.69 2.31
CA SER A 503 -5.36 -0.23 2.28
C SER A 503 -5.46 1.30 2.36
N VAL A 504 -6.17 1.91 1.41
CA VAL A 504 -6.34 3.36 1.38
C VAL A 504 -7.40 3.85 2.37
N SER A 505 -7.19 5.04 2.93
CA SER A 505 -8.06 5.64 3.95
C SER A 505 -9.50 5.98 3.51
N SER A 506 -9.79 5.99 2.20
CA SER A 506 -11.08 6.48 1.69
C SER A 506 -12.17 5.40 1.67
N ASN A 507 -13.13 5.52 2.61
CA ASN A 507 -14.45 4.89 2.63
C ASN A 507 -15.34 5.30 1.43
N SER A 508 -14.84 5.20 0.20
CA SER A 508 -15.62 5.49 -0.98
C SER A 508 -16.27 4.20 -1.50
N TYR A 509 -17.53 4.27 -1.92
CA TYR A 509 -18.21 3.19 -2.66
C TYR A 509 -17.54 2.88 -4.03
N LYS A 510 -16.44 3.57 -4.36
CA LYS A 510 -15.71 3.49 -5.62
C LYS A 510 -14.46 2.62 -5.41
N TYR A 511 -14.53 1.36 -5.82
CA TYR A 511 -13.42 0.41 -5.70
C TYR A 511 -12.24 0.83 -6.59
N ILE A 512 -11.02 0.90 -6.05
CA ILE A 512 -9.80 1.31 -6.76
C ILE A 512 -8.73 0.22 -6.73
N GLY A 513 -9.17 -1.04 -6.70
CA GLY A 513 -8.29 -2.17 -6.44
C GLY A 513 -8.09 -2.41 -4.95
N VAL A 514 -7.09 -3.24 -4.66
CA VAL A 514 -6.85 -3.79 -3.31
C VAL A 514 -6.20 -2.79 -2.35
N GLY A 515 -5.65 -1.69 -2.87
CA GLY A 515 -4.93 -0.69 -2.09
C GLY A 515 -3.94 0.11 -2.93
N ARG A 516 -3.24 1.06 -2.28
CA ARG A 516 -2.09 1.78 -2.84
C ARG A 516 -0.89 0.84 -2.86
N ILE A 517 -0.15 0.79 -3.97
CA ILE A 517 1.09 -0.01 -4.02
C ILE A 517 2.09 0.44 -2.94
N ASN A 518 2.83 -0.52 -2.38
CA ASN A 518 3.92 -0.29 -1.45
C ASN A 518 5.15 -1.07 -1.93
N ALA A 519 6.25 -0.36 -2.17
CA ALA A 519 7.48 -0.91 -2.71
C ALA A 519 8.20 -1.79 -1.69
N ASN A 520 8.32 -1.33 -0.45
CA ASN A 520 9.01 -2.06 0.61
C ASN A 520 8.34 -3.43 0.87
N ASP A 521 7.03 -3.42 1.09
CA ASP A 521 6.27 -4.64 1.38
C ASP A 521 6.31 -5.61 0.19
N SER A 522 6.20 -5.10 -1.05
CA SER A 522 6.29 -5.95 -2.25
C SER A 522 7.65 -6.65 -2.39
N LEU A 523 8.76 -5.98 -2.04
CA LEU A 523 10.11 -6.57 -2.09
C LEU A 523 10.39 -7.53 -0.93
N HIS A 524 9.81 -7.32 0.25
CA HIS A 524 9.91 -8.26 1.38
C HIS A 524 9.18 -9.56 1.14
N MET A 525 8.10 -9.52 0.37
CA MET A 525 7.23 -10.66 0.13
C MET A 525 7.75 -11.62 -0.94
N ILE A 526 8.89 -11.39 -1.60
CA ILE A 526 9.26 -12.12 -2.82
C ILE A 526 9.28 -13.64 -2.61
N ALA A 527 8.22 -14.27 -3.14
CA ALA A 527 8.17 -15.69 -3.45
C ALA A 527 7.49 -15.83 -4.81
N ASP A 528 7.86 -16.89 -5.52
CA ASP A 528 7.29 -17.25 -6.80
C ASP A 528 5.99 -18.03 -6.60
N VAL A 529 5.02 -17.36 -5.96
CA VAL A 529 3.67 -17.86 -5.70
C VAL A 529 2.68 -17.03 -6.52
N VAL A 530 1.71 -17.69 -7.13
CA VAL A 530 0.64 -17.06 -7.90
C VAL A 530 -0.67 -17.19 -7.16
N ALA A 531 -1.32 -16.05 -6.91
CA ALA A 531 -2.69 -15.96 -6.47
C ALA A 531 -3.49 -15.25 -7.56
N ARG A 532 -4.39 -15.97 -8.25
CA ARG A 532 -5.24 -15.42 -9.29
C ARG A 532 -6.65 -15.98 -9.20
N LEU A 533 -7.64 -15.10 -9.29
CA LEU A 533 -9.04 -15.46 -9.51
C LEU A 533 -9.38 -15.24 -10.99
N ASP A 534 -10.36 -15.99 -11.49
CA ASP A 534 -10.87 -15.80 -12.85
C ASP A 534 -11.54 -14.43 -13.01
N ASP A 535 -11.13 -13.67 -14.03
CA ASP A 535 -11.61 -12.30 -14.27
C ASP A 535 -13.10 -12.24 -14.67
N GLY A 536 -13.71 -13.37 -15.05
CA GLY A 536 -15.14 -13.48 -15.28
C GLY A 536 -15.99 -13.40 -14.01
N LEU A 537 -15.36 -13.41 -12.83
CA LEU A 537 -16.03 -13.27 -11.56
C LEU A 537 -16.36 -11.80 -11.22
N ASP A 538 -15.54 -10.86 -11.68
CA ASP A 538 -15.74 -9.44 -11.42
C ASP A 538 -17.00 -8.91 -12.11
N ASP A 539 -17.79 -8.13 -11.36
CA ASP A 539 -19.12 -7.61 -11.73
C ASP A 539 -20.17 -8.69 -12.06
N SER A 540 -19.86 -9.98 -11.85
CA SER A 540 -20.80 -11.05 -12.13
C SER A 540 -21.98 -11.03 -11.15
N ILE A 541 -23.17 -11.39 -11.66
CA ILE A 541 -24.36 -11.63 -10.83
C ILE A 541 -24.52 -13.15 -10.71
N VAL A 542 -24.41 -13.67 -9.48
CA VAL A 542 -24.37 -15.11 -9.21
C VAL A 542 -25.38 -15.49 -8.12
N SER A 543 -25.77 -16.78 -8.12
CA SER A 543 -26.69 -17.34 -7.13
C SER A 543 -26.54 -18.86 -7.01
N GLY A 544 -27.06 -19.42 -5.91
CA GLY A 544 -27.02 -20.85 -5.67
C GLY A 544 -25.62 -21.38 -5.37
N ASN A 545 -25.14 -22.31 -6.18
CA ASN A 545 -23.78 -22.85 -6.05
C ASN A 545 -22.88 -22.17 -7.07
N VAL A 546 -21.96 -21.34 -6.59
CA VAL A 546 -21.02 -20.56 -7.39
C VAL A 546 -19.69 -21.30 -7.44
N THR A 547 -19.17 -21.55 -8.64
CA THR A 547 -17.83 -22.14 -8.80
C THR A 547 -16.80 -21.03 -8.83
N ILE A 548 -15.84 -21.07 -7.91
CA ILE A 548 -14.71 -20.14 -7.87
C ILE A 548 -13.55 -20.79 -8.60
N PHE A 549 -13.12 -20.18 -9.70
CA PHE A 549 -12.07 -20.67 -10.59
C PHE A 549 -10.84 -19.76 -10.49
N GLY A 550 -9.64 -20.31 -10.68
CA GLY A 550 -8.40 -19.53 -10.64
C GLY A 550 -7.14 -20.38 -10.49
N THR A 551 -6.07 -19.73 -10.04
CA THR A 551 -4.75 -20.32 -9.79
C THR A 551 -4.28 -20.01 -8.37
N ALA A 552 -3.85 -21.05 -7.67
CA ALA A 552 -3.19 -21.02 -6.37
C ALA A 552 -2.06 -22.05 -6.40
N SER A 553 -0.90 -21.64 -6.88
CA SER A 553 0.26 -22.51 -7.11
C SER A 553 1.55 -21.69 -7.09
N GLY A 554 2.66 -22.32 -7.47
CA GLY A 554 3.97 -21.68 -7.57
C GLY A 554 5.04 -22.42 -6.77
N ASN A 555 6.28 -21.99 -6.95
CA ASN A 555 7.38 -22.45 -6.13
C ASN A 555 7.13 -22.02 -4.68
N ASN A 556 7.42 -22.93 -3.75
CA ASN A 556 7.18 -22.74 -2.32
C ASN A 556 5.71 -22.63 -1.89
N PHE A 557 4.76 -23.00 -2.75
CA PHE A 557 3.35 -23.13 -2.35
C PHE A 557 3.19 -24.09 -1.15
N SER A 558 2.42 -23.66 -0.15
CA SER A 558 2.09 -24.45 1.04
C SER A 558 0.60 -24.76 1.13
N SER A 559 -0.25 -23.75 0.99
CA SER A 559 -1.71 -23.91 1.02
C SER A 559 -2.42 -22.70 0.43
N TYR A 560 -3.73 -22.81 0.20
CA TYR A 560 -4.58 -21.67 -0.06
C TYR A 560 -5.90 -21.75 0.72
N THR A 561 -6.51 -20.59 0.95
CA THR A 561 -7.87 -20.44 1.48
C THR A 561 -8.64 -19.44 0.64
N VAL A 562 -9.87 -19.78 0.29
CA VAL A 562 -10.83 -18.90 -0.38
C VAL A 562 -11.80 -18.37 0.67
N TYR A 563 -11.98 -17.06 0.69
CA TYR A 563 -12.87 -16.34 1.60
C TYR A 563 -13.93 -15.58 0.83
N TYR A 564 -15.03 -15.27 1.51
CA TYR A 564 -15.97 -14.23 1.10
C TYR A 564 -16.18 -13.20 2.22
N GLY A 565 -16.48 -11.96 1.84
CA GLY A 565 -16.86 -10.89 2.74
C GLY A 565 -17.94 -10.00 2.10
N SER A 566 -18.79 -9.39 2.92
CA SER A 566 -19.87 -8.51 2.45
C SER A 566 -19.31 -7.11 2.14
N GLY A 567 -19.75 -6.53 1.02
CA GLY A 567 -19.32 -5.21 0.53
C GLY A 567 -18.06 -5.27 -0.33
N ILE A 568 -17.67 -4.13 -0.89
CA ILE A 568 -16.50 -3.98 -1.78
C ILE A 568 -15.15 -4.11 -1.02
N TYR A 569 -15.11 -3.59 0.21
CA TYR A 569 -13.97 -3.66 1.13
C TYR A 569 -14.42 -4.29 2.46
N PRO A 570 -14.54 -5.63 2.53
CA PRO A 570 -15.06 -6.29 3.73
C PRO A 570 -14.13 -6.11 4.93
N SER A 571 -14.70 -5.71 6.07
CA SER A 571 -14.01 -5.69 7.37
C SER A 571 -13.95 -7.06 8.05
N SER A 572 -14.69 -8.03 7.54
CA SER A 572 -14.75 -9.40 8.06
C SER A 572 -14.81 -10.42 6.92
N TRP A 573 -14.19 -11.58 7.16
CA TRP A 573 -14.01 -12.62 6.16
C TRP A 573 -14.50 -13.97 6.69
N ASN A 574 -15.23 -14.70 5.85
CA ASN A 574 -15.68 -16.06 6.12
C ASN A 574 -15.01 -17.02 5.15
N ILE A 575 -14.62 -18.20 5.63
CA ILE A 575 -13.96 -19.22 4.79
C ILE A 575 -15.01 -19.92 3.93
N ILE A 576 -14.75 -20.03 2.62
CA ILE A 576 -15.46 -20.92 1.70
C ILE A 576 -14.82 -22.30 1.76
N SER A 577 -13.50 -22.35 1.52
CA SER A 577 -12.72 -23.59 1.53
C SER A 577 -11.23 -23.32 1.73
N SER A 578 -10.50 -24.34 2.18
CA SER A 578 -9.03 -24.35 2.23
C SER A 578 -8.49 -25.63 1.62
N SER A 579 -7.29 -25.58 1.06
CA SER A 579 -6.61 -26.72 0.46
C SER A 579 -5.09 -26.58 0.61
N SER A 580 -4.39 -27.71 0.75
CA SER A 580 -2.93 -27.79 0.67
C SER A 580 -2.44 -28.39 -0.66
N SER A 581 -3.34 -28.58 -1.62
CA SER A 581 -2.99 -29.02 -2.98
C SER A 581 -3.01 -27.82 -3.91
N PRO A 582 -1.96 -27.60 -4.72
CA PRO A 582 -1.93 -26.49 -5.66
C PRO A 582 -2.99 -26.68 -6.75
N VAL A 583 -3.47 -25.57 -7.29
CA VAL A 583 -4.43 -25.52 -8.40
C VAL A 583 -3.90 -24.55 -9.45
N GLU A 584 -3.81 -25.01 -10.70
CA GLU A 584 -3.46 -24.19 -11.86
C GLU A 584 -4.66 -24.15 -12.80
N ASN A 585 -5.18 -22.95 -13.06
CA ASN A 585 -6.34 -22.72 -13.92
C ASN A 585 -7.45 -23.75 -13.71
N GLY A 586 -7.93 -23.83 -12.46
CA GLY A 586 -8.85 -24.87 -12.02
C GLY A 586 -9.85 -24.37 -10.98
N VAL A 587 -10.69 -25.30 -10.51
CA VAL A 587 -11.68 -25.01 -9.47
C VAL A 587 -10.99 -24.88 -8.12
N LEU A 588 -11.06 -23.69 -7.53
CA LEU A 588 -10.53 -23.40 -6.19
C LEU A 588 -11.54 -23.72 -5.09
N ALA A 589 -12.82 -23.44 -5.33
CA ALA A 589 -13.92 -23.63 -4.38
C ALA A 589 -15.29 -23.77 -5.06
N ILE A 590 -16.25 -24.33 -4.33
CA ILE A 590 -17.69 -24.24 -4.66
C ILE A 590 -18.37 -23.57 -3.47
N TRP A 591 -18.99 -22.41 -3.70
CA TRP A 591 -19.61 -21.60 -2.68
C TRP A 591 -21.14 -21.67 -2.77
N ASN A 592 -21.79 -22.14 -1.70
CA ASN A 592 -23.24 -22.13 -1.60
C ASN A 592 -23.71 -20.79 -1.00
N THR A 593 -24.43 -20.00 -1.79
CA THR A 593 -24.85 -18.65 -1.45
C THR A 593 -26.29 -18.57 -0.93
N LEU A 594 -27.06 -19.67 -0.96
CA LEU A 594 -28.51 -19.65 -0.72
C LEU A 594 -28.93 -19.17 0.68
N SER A 595 -28.03 -19.23 1.65
CA SER A 595 -28.27 -18.73 3.01
C SER A 595 -27.78 -17.30 3.25
N LEU A 596 -27.20 -16.66 2.24
CA LEU A 596 -26.63 -15.32 2.35
C LEU A 596 -27.62 -14.27 1.83
N PRO A 597 -27.68 -13.09 2.45
CA PRO A 597 -28.41 -11.95 1.91
C PRO A 597 -27.91 -11.59 0.50
N ASP A 598 -28.82 -11.06 -0.32
CA ASP A 598 -28.47 -10.48 -1.60
C ASP A 598 -27.67 -9.19 -1.41
N GLY A 599 -26.75 -8.90 -2.31
CA GLY A 599 -25.89 -7.72 -2.24
C GLY A 599 -24.50 -7.95 -2.83
N THR A 600 -23.64 -6.95 -2.67
CA THR A 600 -22.24 -7.01 -3.13
C THR A 600 -21.39 -7.80 -2.16
N TYR A 601 -20.56 -8.68 -2.70
CA TYR A 601 -19.58 -9.48 -1.96
C TYR A 601 -18.23 -9.43 -2.65
N THR A 602 -17.16 -9.49 -1.86
CA THR A 602 -15.80 -9.66 -2.36
C THR A 602 -15.33 -11.07 -2.01
N ILE A 603 -14.80 -11.78 -3.00
CA ILE A 603 -14.06 -13.02 -2.84
C ILE A 603 -12.59 -12.67 -2.64
N LYS A 604 -11.93 -13.34 -1.69
CA LYS A 604 -10.49 -13.25 -1.48
C LYS A 604 -9.87 -14.63 -1.56
N LEU A 605 -8.95 -14.82 -2.49
CA LEU A 605 -8.01 -15.93 -2.47
C LEU A 605 -6.79 -15.52 -1.65
N SER A 606 -6.38 -16.37 -0.71
CA SER A 606 -5.19 -16.20 0.13
C SER A 606 -4.32 -17.43 -0.06
N VAL A 607 -3.14 -17.27 -0.65
CA VAL A 607 -2.18 -18.33 -0.90
C VAL A 607 -1.01 -18.15 0.06
N ALA A 608 -0.63 -19.21 0.76
CA ALA A 608 0.50 -19.20 1.67
C ALA A 608 1.71 -19.86 1.01
N GLY A 609 2.86 -19.18 1.10
CA GLY A 609 4.16 -19.74 0.75
C GLY A 609 4.79 -20.54 1.89
N ASP A 610 6.07 -20.86 1.76
CA ASP A 610 6.93 -21.39 2.83
C ASP A 610 7.45 -20.30 3.79
N ASN A 611 7.25 -19.04 3.42
CA ASN A 611 7.48 -17.87 4.25
C ASN A 611 6.22 -17.52 5.08
N SER A 612 6.33 -16.52 5.95
CA SER A 612 5.22 -16.06 6.80
C SER A 612 4.21 -15.18 6.08
N TYR A 613 4.38 -14.95 4.78
CA TYR A 613 3.55 -14.03 3.99
C TYR A 613 2.35 -14.74 3.37
N SER A 614 1.31 -13.95 3.09
CA SER A 614 0.11 -14.41 2.39
C SER A 614 -0.07 -13.59 1.12
N TYR A 615 -0.14 -14.28 -0.01
CA TYR A 615 -0.37 -13.71 -1.33
C TYR A 615 -1.86 -13.69 -1.62
N THR A 616 -2.38 -12.57 -2.11
CA THR A 616 -3.83 -12.39 -2.21
C THR A 616 -4.30 -11.94 -3.58
N ALA A 617 -5.48 -12.44 -3.96
CA ALA A 617 -6.24 -11.97 -5.10
C ALA A 617 -7.70 -11.75 -4.68
N PHE A 618 -8.35 -10.80 -5.32
CA PHE A 618 -9.70 -10.36 -4.98
C PHE A 618 -10.57 -10.33 -6.22
N ALA A 619 -11.87 -10.52 -6.04
CA ALA A 619 -12.87 -10.31 -7.08
C ALA A 619 -14.17 -9.83 -6.43
N VAL A 620 -14.82 -8.84 -7.04
CA VAL A 620 -16.04 -8.22 -6.53
C VAL A 620 -17.23 -8.67 -7.38
N LEU A 621 -18.23 -9.27 -6.75
CA LEU A 621 -19.41 -9.82 -7.41
C LEU A 621 -20.70 -9.42 -6.68
N THR A 622 -21.84 -9.74 -7.30
CA THR A 622 -23.15 -9.54 -6.70
C THR A 622 -23.89 -10.86 -6.51
N LEU A 623 -24.35 -11.10 -5.29
CA LEU A 623 -25.30 -12.18 -4.99
C LEU A 623 -26.73 -11.70 -5.25
N ASN A 624 -27.47 -12.50 -6.03
CA ASN A 624 -28.91 -12.35 -6.19
C ASN A 624 -29.60 -13.73 -6.14
N ASN A 625 -29.81 -14.24 -4.93
CA ASN A 625 -30.51 -15.50 -4.67
C ASN A 625 -32.03 -15.36 -4.82
N TYR A 626 -32.58 -14.15 -4.71
CA TYR A 626 -34.02 -13.88 -4.72
C TYR A 626 -34.44 -12.93 -5.85
N ALA A 627 -33.94 -13.17 -7.07
CA ALA A 627 -34.20 -12.33 -8.24
C ALA A 627 -35.70 -12.08 -8.41
N SER A 628 -36.12 -10.84 -8.16
CA SER A 628 -37.52 -10.46 -8.15
C SER A 628 -37.95 -10.05 -9.56
N LYS A 629 -39.16 -10.48 -9.93
CA LYS A 629 -39.85 -9.97 -11.12
C LYS A 629 -40.76 -8.84 -10.69
N LEU A 630 -40.40 -7.62 -11.07
CA LEU A 630 -41.14 -6.42 -10.75
C LEU A 630 -41.99 -6.06 -11.97
N HIS A 631 -43.21 -5.59 -11.76
CA HIS A 631 -44.12 -5.24 -12.85
C HIS A 631 -44.55 -3.78 -12.73
N VAL A 632 -44.49 -3.03 -13.82
CA VAL A 632 -44.90 -1.62 -13.91
C VAL A 632 -46.15 -1.51 -14.78
N GLY A 633 -47.26 -1.02 -14.22
CA GLY A 633 -48.55 -0.88 -14.93
C GLY A 633 -49.36 -2.18 -15.11
N GLY A 634 -50.41 -2.14 -15.95
CA GLY A 634 -51.29 -3.28 -16.25
C GLY A 634 -52.59 -3.35 -15.42
N SER A 635 -53.68 -3.85 -16.01
CA SER A 635 -55.05 -3.84 -15.45
C SER A 635 -55.31 -4.88 -14.35
N GLY A 636 -54.29 -5.30 -13.59
CA GLY A 636 -54.48 -6.39 -12.62
C GLY A 636 -53.40 -6.69 -11.58
N ALA A 637 -52.14 -6.24 -11.68
CA ALA A 637 -51.11 -6.34 -10.63
C ALA A 637 -49.74 -5.81 -11.10
N GLY A 638 -49.65 -4.56 -11.53
CA GLY A 638 -48.34 -3.89 -11.53
C GLY A 638 -47.97 -3.62 -10.08
N ASN A 639 -46.84 -4.14 -9.61
CA ASN A 639 -46.34 -3.85 -8.26
C ASN A 639 -45.99 -2.36 -8.08
N PHE A 640 -45.72 -1.66 -9.19
CA PHE A 640 -45.31 -0.26 -9.20
C PHE A 640 -46.06 0.56 -10.24
N SER A 641 -46.21 1.84 -9.92
CA SER A 641 -46.93 2.80 -10.75
C SER A 641 -46.04 3.48 -11.81
N SER A 642 -44.72 3.40 -11.63
CA SER A 642 -43.71 3.97 -12.54
C SER A 642 -42.47 3.09 -12.63
N ILE A 643 -41.67 3.29 -13.70
CA ILE A 643 -40.42 2.56 -13.94
C ILE A 643 -39.38 2.96 -12.89
N GLN A 644 -39.29 4.25 -12.54
CA GLN A 644 -38.37 4.72 -11.52
C GLN A 644 -38.65 4.13 -10.13
N GLU A 645 -39.93 4.00 -9.77
CA GLU A 645 -40.33 3.38 -8.50
C GLU A 645 -39.95 1.90 -8.47
N ALA A 646 -40.13 1.17 -9.58
CA ALA A 646 -39.68 -0.20 -9.68
C ALA A 646 -38.15 -0.33 -9.56
N ILE A 647 -37.37 0.57 -10.16
CA ILE A 647 -35.89 0.58 -10.03
C ILE A 647 -35.45 0.80 -8.58
N TYR A 648 -36.08 1.73 -7.85
CA TYR A 648 -35.76 1.94 -6.44
C TYR A 648 -36.00 0.71 -5.56
N ASN A 649 -37.00 -0.09 -5.92
CA ASN A 649 -37.38 -1.30 -5.21
C ASN A 649 -36.70 -2.56 -5.77
N ALA A 650 -35.96 -2.43 -6.87
CA ALA A 650 -35.24 -3.53 -7.48
C ALA A 650 -33.92 -3.83 -6.74
N GLY A 651 -33.69 -5.11 -6.48
CA GLY A 651 -32.37 -5.63 -6.18
C GLY A 651 -31.48 -5.64 -7.43
N TYR A 652 -30.18 -5.80 -7.24
CA TYR A 652 -29.24 -5.94 -8.35
C TYR A 652 -29.51 -7.24 -9.13
N GLY A 653 -29.65 -7.14 -10.44
CA GLY A 653 -29.95 -8.25 -11.35
C GLY A 653 -31.44 -8.55 -11.53
N ASP A 654 -32.32 -7.83 -10.83
CA ASP A 654 -33.76 -8.00 -10.97
C ASP A 654 -34.24 -7.64 -12.38
N THR A 655 -35.38 -8.24 -12.76
CA THR A 655 -36.05 -7.95 -14.02
C THR A 655 -37.32 -7.15 -13.78
N ILE A 656 -37.41 -5.96 -14.36
CA ILE A 656 -38.56 -5.07 -14.35
C ILE A 656 -39.30 -5.25 -15.67
N TYR A 657 -40.50 -5.81 -15.63
CA TYR A 657 -41.40 -5.95 -16.76
C TYR A 657 -42.32 -4.73 -16.84
N VAL A 658 -42.28 -4.03 -17.96
CA VAL A 658 -43.09 -2.83 -18.21
C VAL A 658 -44.24 -3.21 -19.11
N HIS A 659 -45.46 -3.16 -18.56
CA HIS A 659 -46.70 -3.49 -19.29
C HIS A 659 -46.97 -2.47 -20.42
N PRO A 660 -47.84 -2.81 -21.39
CA PRO A 660 -48.36 -1.87 -22.38
C PRO A 660 -48.83 -0.53 -21.77
N GLY A 661 -48.34 0.59 -22.29
CA GLY A 661 -48.67 1.92 -21.79
C GLY A 661 -47.73 3.03 -22.26
N MET A 662 -48.12 4.29 -22.01
CA MET A 662 -47.26 5.45 -22.20
C MET A 662 -46.68 5.90 -20.87
N TYR A 663 -45.34 5.92 -20.79
CA TYR A 663 -44.59 6.30 -19.59
C TYR A 663 -43.74 7.53 -19.91
N SER A 664 -43.98 8.64 -19.21
CA SER A 664 -43.25 9.90 -19.38
C SER A 664 -42.59 10.29 -18.07
N GLU A 665 -41.41 9.72 -17.81
CA GLU A 665 -40.64 9.91 -16.57
C GLU A 665 -39.14 9.95 -16.85
N SER A 666 -38.39 10.66 -16.00
CA SER A 666 -36.93 10.68 -16.05
C SER A 666 -36.39 9.49 -15.27
N ILE A 667 -35.68 8.60 -15.97
CA ILE A 667 -35.23 7.33 -15.39
C ILE A 667 -33.75 7.43 -15.03
N VAL A 668 -33.45 7.24 -13.75
CA VAL A 668 -32.11 7.10 -13.18
C VAL A 668 -31.89 5.64 -12.84
N VAL A 669 -30.93 5.01 -13.52
CA VAL A 669 -30.48 3.64 -13.23
C VAL A 669 -29.15 3.72 -12.51
N ASP A 670 -29.16 3.36 -11.21
CA ASP A 670 -28.02 3.42 -10.30
C ASP A 670 -27.39 2.04 -10.02
N ARG A 671 -27.96 0.97 -10.57
CA ARG A 671 -27.58 -0.42 -10.33
C ARG A 671 -27.87 -1.29 -11.55
N SER A 672 -27.28 -2.47 -11.61
CA SER A 672 -27.58 -3.44 -12.68
C SER A 672 -29.00 -3.98 -12.52
N VAL A 673 -29.91 -3.63 -13.44
CA VAL A 673 -31.29 -4.16 -13.55
C VAL A 673 -31.64 -4.38 -15.01
N THR A 674 -32.44 -5.41 -15.28
CA THR A 674 -32.96 -5.67 -16.63
C THR A 674 -34.34 -5.06 -16.74
N ILE A 675 -34.58 -4.22 -17.75
CA ILE A 675 -35.92 -3.64 -18.00
C ILE A 675 -36.42 -4.19 -19.33
N VAL A 676 -37.60 -4.82 -19.30
CA VAL A 676 -38.20 -5.52 -20.45
C VAL A 676 -39.58 -4.93 -20.72
N GLY A 677 -39.80 -4.38 -21.91
CA GLY A 677 -41.14 -4.02 -22.36
C GLY A 677 -41.92 -5.27 -22.76
N GLU A 678 -43.10 -5.50 -22.20
CA GLU A 678 -43.91 -6.69 -22.49
C GLU A 678 -44.56 -6.66 -23.89
N ASP A 679 -44.78 -5.46 -24.47
CA ASP A 679 -45.25 -5.28 -25.84
C ASP A 679 -44.54 -4.11 -26.53
N ARG A 680 -43.87 -4.42 -27.64
CA ARG A 680 -43.10 -3.48 -28.46
C ARG A 680 -43.94 -2.34 -29.04
N ASP A 681 -45.17 -2.63 -29.47
CA ASP A 681 -45.96 -1.67 -30.25
C ASP A 681 -46.77 -0.73 -29.34
N SER A 682 -46.85 -1.03 -28.05
CA SER A 682 -47.71 -0.33 -27.10
C SER A 682 -47.03 0.12 -25.81
N THR A 683 -45.79 -0.31 -25.52
CA THR A 683 -44.95 0.24 -24.44
C THR A 683 -44.05 1.36 -24.97
N ILE A 684 -44.42 2.62 -24.71
CA ILE A 684 -43.68 3.81 -25.18
C ILE A 684 -43.13 4.57 -23.97
N VAL A 685 -41.81 4.75 -23.92
CA VAL A 685 -41.10 5.58 -22.92
C VAL A 685 -40.60 6.86 -23.59
N THR A 686 -41.07 8.03 -23.14
CA THR A 686 -40.88 9.30 -23.88
C THR A 686 -39.88 10.28 -23.24
N GLN A 687 -39.14 9.89 -22.20
CA GLN A 687 -38.11 10.72 -21.54
C GLN A 687 -36.76 10.00 -21.41
N SER A 688 -35.69 10.79 -21.30
CA SER A 688 -34.28 10.39 -21.34
C SER A 688 -33.81 9.62 -20.10
N PHE A 689 -32.93 8.63 -20.32
CA PHE A 689 -32.23 7.87 -19.28
C PHE A 689 -30.97 8.62 -18.84
N SER A 690 -30.70 8.66 -17.53
CA SER A 690 -29.38 8.97 -16.99
C SER A 690 -28.85 7.75 -16.24
N THR A 691 -27.72 7.19 -16.68
CA THR A 691 -27.08 6.04 -16.05
C THR A 691 -25.88 6.49 -15.23
N SER A 692 -25.77 6.05 -13.97
CA SER A 692 -24.57 6.24 -13.15
C SER A 692 -23.73 4.97 -12.99
N PHE A 693 -24.12 3.86 -13.64
CA PHE A 693 -23.46 2.55 -13.66
C PHE A 693 -23.62 1.88 -15.05
N PRO A 694 -22.53 1.46 -15.72
CA PRO A 694 -22.53 0.36 -16.70
C PRO A 694 -22.58 -1.02 -16.01
N PRO A 695 -23.15 -2.07 -16.65
CA PRO A 695 -23.59 -2.12 -18.03
C PRO A 695 -24.81 -1.23 -18.26
N LEU A 696 -24.94 -0.66 -19.45
CA LEU A 696 -26.20 0.00 -19.87
C LEU A 696 -27.35 -0.92 -19.46
N PRO A 697 -28.46 -0.43 -18.86
CA PRO A 697 -29.64 -1.25 -18.70
C PRO A 697 -29.94 -1.83 -20.08
N THR A 698 -29.84 -3.16 -20.22
CA THR A 698 -30.11 -3.82 -21.49
C THR A 698 -31.60 -3.72 -21.70
N PHE A 699 -32.03 -2.64 -22.33
CA PHE A 699 -33.43 -2.40 -22.63
C PHE A 699 -33.77 -3.23 -23.86
N TYR A 700 -34.15 -4.48 -23.64
CA TYR A 700 -34.79 -5.28 -24.66
C TYR A 700 -36.23 -4.77 -24.80
N VAL A 701 -36.45 -3.71 -25.58
CA VAL A 701 -37.67 -3.72 -26.39
C VAL A 701 -37.34 -4.69 -27.50
N SER A 702 -37.90 -5.90 -27.47
CA SER A 702 -37.81 -6.77 -28.63
C SER A 702 -38.28 -5.97 -29.84
N HIS A 703 -37.36 -5.63 -30.74
CA HIS A 703 -37.71 -5.19 -32.08
C HIS A 703 -38.33 -6.36 -32.84
#